data_AF-A0A9P5NAI6-F1
#
_entry.id   AF-A0A9P5NAI6-F1
#
_cell.length_a   1.000
_cell.length_b   1.000
_cell.length_c   1.000
_cell.angle_alpha   90.00
_cell.angle_beta   90.00
_cell.angle_gamma   90.00
#
_symmetry.space_group_name_H-M   'P 1'
#
loop_
_entity.id
_entity.type
_entity.pdbx_description
1 polymer ?
#
loop_
_entity_poly.entity_id
_entity_poly.type
_entity_poly.pdbx_seq_one_letter_code
_entity_poly.pdbx_strand_id
1 'polypeptide(L)'
;MTRPPVFPRSSILVLGSTSIQSLVPSTIISQLESLLESHRLEDAYNLADQRRKKLEESLEIDEDEAEELRYVYQRIGFQCFAETLFEDTGKHLFNGEVDPRLLISYYPDLRGTLFSQDDAMNVFSGVAEHMPMEASVDDIIVSNLVRNYSPHLAPDTQTAPPTAELRKILGMAAREMLLVFLKRNRTRRTTGESIDIAIDTVLAKLYAQFEKTEELYALLQQSNDVSVHEVEPILKSMGQYNALCMLYEQRGDDLKVLDVLAKLIDGEWSDEDIKDPTSQLVNLLTEKRDRALIQRWGVWLTKRDPKYGLKLLMPRDTGKRREKPEEDIALLEQIQEANPVAGTQYLEYLVLQRRTSSRELHMRLALSCVNQVLSFLKDESVAKLWRAKASSYSSSRHDNSFLSYFASTTPDSEHKRARLKTILLLAGSSLYDPEAVRERIAECGKILKLELAIIDGKLGRHRSALEILVNDLNDSTSAEAYCTLGGDIVPPKVAQAIAGDLGLQDWVTVLFGLSPPTKGVNGKGAGPTPVTRLKTVNEELKKELLKILLEVYMDVEKSDRAAQLLNAQAVNLDILDVISLVPANWPVNLMTSFLARSFRRTLHIQHEGKIVKNISAGQNLEVKDRTWDVLREEGAIIEEELVDDDDETEDEAGPRSFDEKGALSEHVAMQIVPGLDDSLLQVAQHASAGHEGGIDDLS
;
A
#
# COMPACT_ATOMS: atom_id res chain seq x y z
N MET A 1 61.43 -7.85 -26.10
CA MET A 1 62.83 -7.56 -26.51
C MET A 1 63.58 -7.20 -25.24
N THR A 2 64.43 -8.07 -24.73
CA THR A 2 65.21 -7.82 -23.52
C THR A 2 66.31 -6.81 -23.86
N ARG A 3 66.22 -5.58 -23.35
CA ARG A 3 67.33 -4.62 -23.37
C ARG A 3 68.54 -5.25 -22.66
N PRO A 4 69.77 -5.04 -23.15
CA PRO A 4 70.95 -5.58 -22.49
C PRO A 4 71.11 -4.90 -21.11
N PRO A 5 71.49 -5.65 -20.06
CA PRO A 5 71.72 -5.09 -18.73
C PRO A 5 72.76 -3.96 -18.79
N VAL A 6 72.41 -2.81 -18.22
CA VAL A 6 73.30 -1.65 -18.09
C VAL A 6 74.27 -1.91 -16.95
N PHE A 7 75.31 -2.70 -17.23
CA PHE A 7 76.39 -2.85 -16.27
C PHE A 7 77.20 -1.55 -16.17
N PRO A 8 77.64 -1.16 -14.96
CA PRO A 8 78.47 0.02 -14.78
C PRO A 8 79.75 -0.12 -15.61
N ARG A 9 79.96 0.82 -16.54
CA ARG A 9 81.09 0.80 -17.46
C ARG A 9 82.31 1.42 -16.81
N SER A 10 83.39 0.66 -16.72
CA SER A 10 84.69 1.15 -16.26
C SER A 10 85.44 1.84 -17.39
N SER A 11 85.90 3.06 -17.15
CA SER A 11 86.82 3.79 -18.05
C SER A 11 88.29 3.65 -17.68
N ILE A 12 88.59 3.02 -16.53
CA ILE A 12 89.94 2.92 -15.97
C ILE A 12 90.29 1.45 -15.73
N LEU A 13 91.33 0.96 -16.42
CA LEU A 13 91.93 -0.35 -16.22
C LEU A 13 93.28 -0.19 -15.52
N VAL A 14 93.49 -0.94 -14.44
CA VAL A 14 94.74 -0.99 -13.68
C VAL A 14 95.46 -2.28 -14.03
N LEU A 15 96.63 -2.15 -14.64
CA LEU A 15 97.44 -3.29 -15.09
C LEU A 15 98.51 -3.62 -14.05
N GLY A 16 98.38 -4.78 -13.40
CA GLY A 16 99.40 -5.38 -12.54
C GLY A 16 100.27 -6.38 -13.28
N SER A 17 101.35 -6.85 -12.64
CA SER A 17 102.28 -7.83 -13.21
C SER A 17 101.64 -9.19 -13.52
N THR A 18 100.52 -9.53 -12.88
CA THR A 18 99.80 -10.81 -13.05
C THR A 18 98.28 -10.66 -13.22
N SER A 19 97.74 -9.44 -13.26
CA SER A 19 96.28 -9.24 -13.33
C SER A 19 95.90 -7.91 -13.97
N ILE A 20 94.80 -7.88 -14.71
CA ILE A 20 94.12 -6.66 -15.16
C ILE A 20 92.94 -6.45 -14.20
N GLN A 21 93.00 -5.37 -13.42
CA GLN A 21 91.89 -4.93 -12.57
C GLN A 21 91.15 -3.79 -13.26
N SER A 22 89.85 -3.66 -13.00
CA SER A 22 89.04 -2.59 -13.56
C SER A 22 88.40 -1.77 -12.45
N LEU A 23 88.55 -0.45 -12.50
CA LEU A 23 87.91 0.44 -11.53
C LEU A 23 86.51 0.81 -12.04
N VAL A 24 85.51 0.24 -11.40
CA VAL A 24 84.10 0.45 -11.71
C VAL A 24 83.56 1.55 -10.78
N PRO A 25 82.86 2.58 -11.30
CA PRO A 25 82.21 3.55 -10.43
C PRO A 25 81.18 2.83 -9.55
N SER A 26 81.14 3.13 -8.25
CA SER A 26 80.19 2.42 -7.39
C SER A 26 78.76 2.80 -7.76
N THR A 27 77.89 1.79 -7.84
CA THR A 27 76.48 1.98 -8.18
C THR A 27 75.74 2.65 -7.03
N ILE A 28 74.61 3.28 -7.33
CA ILE A 28 73.75 3.86 -6.28
C ILE A 28 73.32 2.81 -5.27
N ILE A 29 73.07 1.57 -5.71
CA ILE A 29 72.73 0.43 -4.88
C ILE A 29 73.87 0.08 -3.90
N SER A 30 75.11 -0.03 -4.39
CA SER A 30 76.26 -0.34 -3.52
C SER A 30 76.57 0.78 -2.54
N GLN A 31 76.42 2.05 -2.96
CA GLN A 31 76.55 3.21 -2.06
C GLN A 31 75.47 3.19 -0.99
N LEU A 32 74.23 2.87 -1.38
CA LEU A 32 73.10 2.75 -0.46
C LEU A 32 73.35 1.66 0.57
N GLU A 33 73.68 0.44 0.14
CA GLU A 33 73.89 -0.70 1.03
C GLU A 33 74.98 -0.39 2.06
N SER A 34 76.10 0.19 1.62
CA SER A 34 77.16 0.63 2.54
C SER A 34 76.69 1.70 3.54
N LEU A 35 75.86 2.65 3.12
CA LEU A 35 75.29 3.67 4.01
C LEU A 35 74.30 3.07 5.01
N LEU A 36 73.44 2.14 4.58
CA LEU A 36 72.48 1.45 5.44
C LEU A 36 73.18 0.54 6.46
N GLU A 37 74.22 -0.22 6.06
CA GLU A 37 75.05 -1.02 6.96
C GLU A 37 75.76 -0.16 8.02
N SER A 38 76.11 1.09 7.66
CA SER A 38 76.70 2.05 8.59
C SER A 38 75.68 2.82 9.45
N HIS A 39 74.38 2.48 9.37
CA HIS A 39 73.26 3.18 10.02
C HIS A 39 73.16 4.68 9.70
N ARG A 40 73.59 5.10 8.49
CA ARG A 40 73.54 6.49 8.03
C ARG A 40 72.32 6.75 7.12
N LEU A 41 71.12 6.66 7.71
CA LEU A 41 69.85 6.77 6.98
C LEU A 41 69.65 8.12 6.28
N GLU A 42 70.01 9.23 6.94
CA GLU A 42 69.84 10.57 6.36
C GLU A 42 70.70 10.75 5.11
N ASP A 43 71.93 10.24 5.13
CA ASP A 43 72.83 10.30 3.98
C ASP A 43 72.35 9.42 2.82
N ALA A 44 71.81 8.23 3.14
CA ALA A 44 71.16 7.36 2.17
C ALA A 44 69.95 8.06 1.50
N TYR A 45 69.12 8.74 2.29
CA TYR A 45 68.00 9.53 1.76
C TYR A 45 68.48 10.70 0.90
N ASN A 46 69.47 11.46 1.36
CA ASN A 46 70.01 12.59 0.62
C ASN A 46 70.60 12.14 -0.73
N LEU A 47 71.26 10.99 -0.78
CA LEU A 47 71.75 10.38 -2.01
C LEU A 47 70.59 10.04 -2.96
N ALA A 48 69.54 9.39 -2.46
CA ALA A 48 68.35 9.05 -3.24
C ALA A 48 67.62 10.29 -3.77
N ASP A 49 67.42 11.31 -2.93
CA ASP A 49 66.71 12.55 -3.29
C ASP A 49 67.50 13.41 -4.30
N GLN A 50 68.83 13.47 -4.18
CA GLN A 50 69.67 14.10 -5.19
C GLN A 50 69.56 13.41 -6.56
N ARG A 51 69.48 12.08 -6.56
CA ARG A 51 69.33 11.29 -7.80
C ARG A 51 67.94 11.45 -8.40
N ARG A 52 66.90 11.44 -7.57
CA ARG A 52 65.52 11.75 -7.98
C ARG A 52 65.42 13.12 -8.65
N LYS A 53 65.96 14.17 -8.03
CA LYS A 53 65.94 15.54 -8.59
C LYS A 53 66.64 15.62 -9.95
N LYS A 54 67.79 14.97 -10.09
CA LYS A 54 68.52 14.91 -11.38
C LYS A 54 67.73 14.18 -12.45
N LEU A 55 67.04 13.10 -12.09
CA LEU A 55 66.17 12.35 -13.01
C LEU A 55 64.94 13.20 -13.41
N GLU A 56 64.33 13.92 -12.48
CA GLU A 56 63.21 14.84 -12.74
C GLU A 56 63.61 16.06 -13.58
N GLU A 57 64.85 16.55 -13.45
CA GLU A 57 65.42 17.65 -14.25
C GLU A 57 65.82 17.21 -15.68
N SER A 58 65.93 15.90 -15.92
CA SER A 58 66.32 15.35 -17.22
C SER A 58 65.13 15.31 -18.19
N LEU A 59 65.38 15.67 -19.47
CA LEU A 59 64.34 15.73 -20.50
C LEU A 59 63.79 14.35 -20.92
N GLU A 60 64.59 13.29 -20.74
CA GLU A 60 64.21 11.90 -20.97
C GLU A 60 64.38 11.13 -19.66
N ILE A 61 63.32 10.50 -19.18
CA ILE A 61 63.36 9.66 -17.98
C ILE A 61 63.96 8.31 -18.38
N ASP A 62 65.13 8.02 -17.85
CA ASP A 62 65.73 6.69 -17.96
C ASP A 62 64.95 5.71 -17.05
N GLU A 63 64.26 4.74 -17.66
CA GLU A 63 63.47 3.73 -16.95
C GLU A 63 64.35 2.87 -16.04
N ASP A 64 65.60 2.62 -16.41
CA ASP A 64 66.52 1.80 -15.62
C ASP A 64 66.96 2.57 -14.35
N GLU A 65 67.28 3.86 -14.49
CA GLU A 65 67.58 4.73 -13.33
C GLU A 65 66.35 4.92 -12.43
N ALA A 66 65.14 4.98 -13.01
CA ALA A 66 63.90 5.04 -12.26
C ALA A 66 63.64 3.73 -11.48
N GLU A 67 63.95 2.56 -12.06
CA GLU A 67 63.82 1.27 -11.39
C GLU A 67 64.84 1.09 -10.26
N GLU A 68 66.09 1.49 -10.47
CA GLU A 68 67.12 1.55 -9.42
C GLU A 68 66.69 2.47 -8.28
N LEU A 69 66.12 3.63 -8.60
CA LEU A 69 65.63 4.60 -7.62
C LEU A 69 64.44 4.05 -6.83
N ARG A 70 63.54 3.29 -7.47
CA ARG A 70 62.46 2.56 -6.79
C ARG A 70 63.06 1.59 -5.79
N TYR A 71 63.98 0.71 -6.21
CA TYR A 71 64.67 -0.22 -5.30
C TYR A 71 65.29 0.51 -4.10
N VAL A 72 66.00 1.61 -4.35
CA VAL A 72 66.66 2.42 -3.31
C VAL A 72 65.66 2.94 -2.29
N TYR A 73 64.55 3.54 -2.73
CA TYR A 73 63.51 4.03 -1.83
C TYR A 73 62.80 2.91 -1.07
N GLN A 74 62.58 1.74 -1.69
CA GLN A 74 62.02 0.57 -1.00
C GLN A 74 62.97 0.09 0.11
N ARG A 75 64.27 -0.03 -0.16
CA ARG A 75 65.28 -0.42 0.84
C ARG A 75 65.34 0.55 2.02
N ILE A 76 65.39 1.86 1.75
CA ILE A 76 65.35 2.89 2.80
C ILE A 76 64.05 2.75 3.62
N GLY A 77 62.90 2.63 2.94
CA GLY A 77 61.61 2.50 3.59
C GLY A 77 61.52 1.30 4.53
N PHE A 78 61.96 0.11 4.11
CA PHE A 78 61.94 -1.07 4.98
C PHE A 78 62.96 -1.00 6.12
N GLN A 79 64.09 -0.31 5.92
CA GLN A 79 65.03 -0.05 7.02
C GLN A 79 64.41 0.90 8.06
N CYS A 80 63.79 2.01 7.62
CA CYS A 80 63.04 2.91 8.50
C CYS A 80 61.92 2.16 9.24
N PHE A 81 61.26 1.21 8.57
CA PHE A 81 60.19 0.41 9.17
C PHE A 81 60.71 -0.49 10.29
N ALA A 82 61.84 -1.18 10.08
CA ALA A 82 62.51 -1.98 11.10
C ALA A 82 63.03 -1.12 12.28
N GLU A 83 63.40 0.13 12.01
CA GLU A 83 63.82 1.11 13.02
C GLU A 83 62.64 1.87 13.66
N THR A 84 61.39 1.54 13.33
CA THR A 84 60.15 2.17 13.84
C THR A 84 59.99 3.66 13.50
N LEU A 85 60.68 4.14 12.46
CA LEU A 85 60.56 5.49 11.91
C LEU A 85 59.40 5.55 10.91
N PHE A 86 58.16 5.49 11.42
CA PHE A 86 56.98 5.32 10.58
C PHE A 86 56.71 6.49 9.62
N GLU A 87 56.87 7.75 10.04
CA GLU A 87 56.64 8.90 9.16
C GLU A 87 57.48 8.83 7.87
N ASP A 88 58.77 8.54 8.02
CA ASP A 88 59.70 8.39 6.90
C ASP A 88 59.44 7.12 6.10
N THR A 89 59.07 6.03 6.78
CA THR A 89 58.68 4.76 6.13
C THR A 89 57.61 4.98 5.08
N GLY A 90 56.48 5.59 5.45
CA GLY A 90 55.37 5.81 4.52
C GLY A 90 55.76 6.70 3.33
N LYS A 91 56.61 7.70 3.55
CA LYS A 91 57.12 8.58 2.49
C LYS A 91 58.03 7.84 1.51
N HIS A 92 58.99 7.06 2.02
CA HIS A 92 59.95 6.34 1.18
C HIS A 92 59.31 5.18 0.43
N LEU A 93 58.47 4.36 1.07
CA LEU A 93 57.75 3.27 0.40
C LEU A 93 56.81 3.80 -0.70
N PHE A 94 56.21 4.98 -0.51
CA PHE A 94 55.37 5.61 -1.52
C PHE A 94 56.18 6.08 -2.74
N ASN A 95 57.34 6.70 -2.51
CA ASN A 95 58.26 7.11 -3.57
C ASN A 95 58.87 5.90 -4.29
N GLY A 96 59.05 4.79 -3.58
CA GLY A 96 59.52 3.52 -4.13
C GLY A 96 58.46 2.69 -4.85
N GLU A 97 57.22 3.18 -4.93
CA GLU A 97 56.08 2.52 -5.59
C GLU A 97 55.86 1.07 -5.11
N VAL A 98 55.97 0.87 -3.80
CA VAL A 98 55.72 -0.43 -3.17
C VAL A 98 54.27 -0.83 -3.35
N ASP A 99 54.03 -2.11 -3.70
CA ASP A 99 52.69 -2.70 -3.69
C ASP A 99 52.06 -2.53 -2.29
N PRO A 100 50.95 -1.79 -2.16
CA PRO A 100 50.32 -1.53 -0.87
C PRO A 100 49.93 -2.79 -0.09
N ARG A 101 49.66 -3.90 -0.78
CA ARG A 101 49.33 -5.19 -0.16
C ARG A 101 50.47 -5.70 0.72
N LEU A 102 51.71 -5.42 0.33
CA LEU A 102 52.89 -5.81 1.10
C LEU A 102 52.93 -5.11 2.46
N LEU A 103 52.70 -3.80 2.49
CA LEU A 103 52.65 -3.06 3.75
C LEU A 103 51.44 -3.46 4.61
N ILE A 104 50.27 -3.67 3.99
CA ILE A 104 49.06 -4.17 4.66
C ILE A 104 49.31 -5.55 5.28
N SER A 105 50.17 -6.39 4.70
CA SER A 105 50.42 -7.74 5.18
C SER A 105 50.98 -7.80 6.61
N TYR A 106 51.68 -6.76 7.06
CA TYR A 106 52.18 -6.59 8.43
C TYR A 106 51.10 -6.14 9.45
N TYR A 107 49.85 -5.94 9.03
CA TYR A 107 48.72 -5.59 9.90
C TYR A 107 47.65 -6.70 9.85
N PRO A 108 47.85 -7.85 10.55
CA PRO A 108 46.92 -8.98 10.51
C PRO A 108 45.47 -8.61 10.88
N ASP A 109 45.30 -7.67 11.81
CA ASP A 109 44.01 -7.14 12.27
C ASP A 109 43.25 -6.39 11.16
N LEU A 110 43.97 -5.64 10.32
CA LEU A 110 43.40 -4.90 9.20
C LEU A 110 43.28 -5.75 7.93
N ARG A 111 44.23 -6.67 7.71
CA ARG A 111 44.27 -7.60 6.57
C ARG A 111 43.09 -8.57 6.58
N GLY A 112 42.83 -9.24 7.70
CA GLY A 112 41.81 -10.32 7.75
C GLY A 112 42.01 -11.36 6.64
N THR A 113 40.94 -11.65 5.88
CA THR A 113 40.95 -12.64 4.78
C THR A 113 41.16 -12.03 3.39
N LEU A 114 41.65 -10.79 3.30
CA LEU A 114 41.82 -10.08 2.02
C LEU A 114 42.82 -10.74 1.05
N PHE A 115 43.79 -11.51 1.55
CA PHE A 115 44.83 -12.13 0.72
C PHE A 115 44.76 -13.65 0.80
N SER A 116 44.76 -14.29 -0.36
CA SER A 116 44.80 -15.74 -0.55
C SER A 116 46.23 -16.27 -0.61
N GLN A 117 46.43 -17.59 -0.46
CA GLN A 117 47.76 -18.21 -0.55
C GLN A 117 48.37 -18.14 -1.95
N ASP A 118 47.54 -17.94 -2.97
CA ASP A 118 47.94 -17.85 -4.38
C ASP A 118 48.30 -16.42 -4.81
N ASP A 119 48.14 -15.41 -3.93
CA ASP A 119 48.42 -14.02 -4.26
C ASP A 119 49.94 -13.79 -4.32
N ALA A 120 50.46 -13.62 -5.54
CA ALA A 120 51.84 -13.23 -5.76
C ALA A 120 52.00 -11.70 -5.77
N MET A 121 53.01 -11.21 -5.05
CA MET A 121 53.42 -9.80 -5.04
C MET A 121 54.82 -9.68 -5.64
N ASN A 122 55.00 -8.74 -6.56
CA ASN A 122 56.31 -8.49 -7.16
C ASN A 122 57.14 -7.62 -6.21
N VAL A 123 58.30 -8.14 -5.82
CA VAL A 123 59.24 -7.48 -4.92
C VAL A 123 60.65 -7.69 -5.46
N PHE A 124 61.48 -6.65 -5.41
CA PHE A 124 62.90 -6.80 -5.74
C PHE A 124 63.57 -7.78 -4.77
N SER A 125 64.37 -8.72 -5.29
CA SER A 125 65.02 -9.75 -4.46
C SER A 125 65.84 -9.17 -3.31
N GLY A 126 66.65 -8.14 -3.58
CA GLY A 126 67.43 -7.47 -2.54
C GLY A 126 66.58 -6.73 -1.50
N VAL A 127 65.37 -6.29 -1.84
CA VAL A 127 64.43 -5.76 -0.85
C VAL A 127 63.87 -6.89 0.00
N ALA A 128 63.45 -8.00 -0.62
CA ALA A 128 62.89 -9.16 0.07
C ALA A 128 63.85 -9.77 1.11
N GLU A 129 65.16 -9.83 0.79
CA GLU A 129 66.20 -10.31 1.71
C GLU A 129 66.33 -9.48 3.00
N HIS A 130 65.93 -8.21 2.94
CA HIS A 130 66.11 -7.23 4.02
C HIS A 130 64.79 -6.71 4.59
N MET A 131 63.66 -7.34 4.25
CA MET A 131 62.40 -7.06 4.92
C MET A 131 62.44 -7.55 6.37
N PRO A 132 61.71 -6.91 7.30
CA PRO A 132 61.56 -7.41 8.65
C PRO A 132 61.07 -8.86 8.65
N MET A 133 61.70 -9.70 9.45
CA MET A 133 61.36 -11.13 9.59
C MET A 133 60.14 -11.33 10.49
N GLU A 134 59.81 -10.33 11.30
CA GLU A 134 58.66 -10.28 12.18
C GLU A 134 57.34 -10.35 11.39
N ALA A 135 56.33 -11.01 11.97
CA ALA A 135 55.06 -11.27 11.28
C ALA A 135 54.07 -10.08 11.32
N SER A 136 54.26 -9.14 12.24
CA SER A 136 53.37 -7.99 12.40
C SER A 136 54.13 -6.71 12.78
N VAL A 137 53.53 -5.55 12.53
CA VAL A 137 54.09 -4.25 12.97
C VAL A 137 54.26 -4.20 14.48
N ASP A 138 53.34 -4.80 15.21
CA ASP A 138 53.40 -4.87 16.66
C ASP A 138 54.62 -5.70 17.12
N ASP A 139 54.91 -6.81 16.44
CA ASP A 139 56.13 -7.60 16.69
C ASP A 139 57.40 -6.82 16.32
N ILE A 140 57.39 -6.05 15.23
CA ILE A 140 58.51 -5.16 14.84
C ILE A 140 58.77 -4.13 15.96
N ILE A 141 57.71 -3.50 16.48
CA ILE A 141 57.81 -2.53 17.57
C ILE A 141 58.37 -3.22 18.82
N VAL A 142 57.84 -4.40 19.18
CA VAL A 142 58.31 -5.15 20.36
C VAL A 142 59.79 -5.56 20.20
N SER A 143 60.19 -6.07 19.04
CA SER A 143 61.57 -6.45 18.71
C SER A 143 62.52 -5.25 18.86
N ASN A 144 62.13 -4.08 18.31
CA ASN A 144 62.89 -2.85 18.44
C ASN A 144 63.02 -2.37 19.90
N LEU A 145 61.93 -2.42 20.66
CA LEU A 145 61.93 -2.05 22.09
C LEU A 145 62.82 -2.98 22.91
N VAL A 146 62.77 -4.29 22.67
CA VAL A 146 63.64 -5.27 23.34
C VAL A 146 65.10 -4.98 23.01
N ARG A 147 65.43 -4.72 21.73
CA ARG A 147 66.80 -4.43 21.29
C ARG A 147 67.39 -3.19 21.95
N ASN A 148 66.58 -2.14 22.13
CA ASN A 148 67.05 -0.84 22.63
C ASN A 148 67.02 -0.71 24.16
N TYR A 149 66.15 -1.46 24.84
CA TYR A 149 65.86 -1.23 26.26
C TYR A 149 66.00 -2.47 27.17
N SER A 150 66.17 -3.68 26.62
CA SER A 150 66.36 -4.90 27.42
C SER A 150 67.82 -5.10 27.83
N PRO A 151 68.13 -5.60 29.04
CA PRO A 151 67.23 -6.00 30.14
C PRO A 151 67.02 -4.88 31.19
N HIS A 152 67.20 -3.61 30.81
CA HIS A 152 67.40 -2.51 31.76
C HIS A 152 66.11 -1.92 32.34
N LEU A 153 64.92 -2.43 31.97
CA LEU A 153 63.63 -2.06 32.58
C LEU A 153 63.00 -3.21 33.38
N ALA A 154 62.53 -2.91 34.59
CA ALA A 154 61.73 -3.80 35.42
C ALA A 154 60.22 -3.55 35.25
N PRO A 155 59.34 -4.57 35.39
CA PRO A 155 59.63 -5.98 35.63
C PRO A 155 60.09 -6.74 34.37
N ASP A 156 59.67 -6.30 33.18
CA ASP A 156 60.15 -6.75 31.86
C ASP A 156 59.88 -5.63 30.83
N THR A 157 60.73 -5.51 29.80
CA THR A 157 60.59 -4.54 28.70
C THR A 157 59.24 -4.61 27.98
N GLN A 158 58.55 -5.74 28.01
CA GLN A 158 57.23 -5.89 27.38
C GLN A 158 56.09 -5.35 28.23
N THR A 159 56.25 -5.31 29.56
CA THR A 159 55.17 -5.02 30.52
C THR A 159 55.42 -3.77 31.35
N ALA A 160 56.62 -3.18 31.27
CA ALA A 160 56.93 -1.93 31.93
C ALA A 160 55.99 -0.80 31.42
N PRO A 161 55.38 0.01 32.31
CA PRO A 161 54.45 1.06 31.89
C PRO A 161 54.98 2.02 30.82
N PRO A 162 56.26 2.48 30.86
CA PRO A 162 56.79 3.38 29.83
C PRO A 162 56.89 2.74 28.44
N THR A 163 57.29 1.47 28.36
CA THR A 163 57.41 0.76 27.08
C THR A 163 56.04 0.34 26.55
N ALA A 164 55.07 0.06 27.41
CA ALA A 164 53.68 -0.18 27.01
C ALA A 164 53.02 1.09 26.41
N GLU A 165 53.25 2.26 27.01
CA GLU A 165 52.79 3.54 26.47
C GLU A 165 53.48 3.86 25.14
N LEU A 166 54.79 3.69 25.06
CA LEU A 166 55.55 3.89 23.82
C LEU A 166 55.10 2.93 22.71
N ARG A 167 54.86 1.64 23.02
CA ARG A 167 54.30 0.68 22.05
C ARG A 167 52.95 1.13 21.52
N LYS A 168 52.07 1.70 22.37
CA LYS A 168 50.78 2.26 21.94
C LYS A 168 50.98 3.47 21.03
N ILE A 169 51.88 4.39 21.37
CA ILE A 169 52.19 5.58 20.54
C ILE A 169 52.74 5.16 19.18
N LEU A 170 53.73 4.26 19.16
CA LEU A 170 54.32 3.71 17.94
C LEU A 170 53.27 2.96 17.10
N GLY A 171 52.38 2.19 17.75
CA GLY A 171 51.28 1.52 17.07
C GLY A 171 50.25 2.48 16.45
N MET A 172 49.98 3.62 17.10
CA MET A 172 49.15 4.69 16.50
C MET A 172 49.87 5.36 15.32
N ALA A 173 51.15 5.72 15.48
CA ALA A 173 51.96 6.32 14.42
C ALA A 173 52.06 5.40 13.19
N ALA A 174 52.20 4.09 13.39
CA ALA A 174 52.22 3.12 12.31
C ALA A 174 50.87 3.03 11.56
N ARG A 175 49.74 3.11 12.26
CA ARG A 175 48.40 3.12 11.64
C ARG A 175 48.12 4.43 10.90
N GLU A 176 48.56 5.57 11.45
CA GLU A 176 48.46 6.88 10.79
C GLU A 176 49.31 6.94 9.52
N MET A 177 50.54 6.42 9.58
CA MET A 177 51.42 6.24 8.42
C MET A 177 50.73 5.43 7.34
N LEU A 178 50.16 4.26 7.69
CA LEU A 178 49.44 3.40 6.76
C LEU A 178 48.25 4.15 6.15
N LEU A 179 47.46 4.89 6.94
CA LEU A 179 46.35 5.69 6.46
C LEU A 179 46.80 6.73 5.42
N VAL A 180 47.87 7.49 5.69
CA VAL A 180 48.40 8.50 4.77
C VAL A 180 48.94 7.85 3.50
N PHE A 181 49.68 6.75 3.65
CA PHE A 181 50.22 5.98 2.53
C PHE A 181 49.11 5.46 1.62
N LEU A 182 48.09 4.80 2.17
CA LEU A 182 46.97 4.27 1.39
C LEU A 182 46.13 5.37 0.74
N LYS A 183 45.89 6.50 1.44
CA LYS A 183 45.18 7.65 0.86
C LYS A 183 45.91 8.20 -0.38
N ARG A 184 47.24 8.31 -0.32
CA ARG A 184 48.04 8.75 -1.47
C ARG A 184 48.06 7.71 -2.60
N ASN A 185 48.16 6.42 -2.29
CA ASN A 185 48.07 5.36 -3.30
C ASN A 185 46.71 5.35 -4.01
N ARG A 186 45.61 5.53 -3.26
CA ARG A 186 44.26 5.67 -3.81
C ARG A 186 44.12 6.86 -4.78
N THR A 187 44.90 7.94 -4.62
CA THR A 187 44.87 9.05 -5.61
C THR A 187 45.65 8.75 -6.90
N ARG A 188 46.53 7.75 -6.88
CA ARG A 188 47.42 7.38 -8.01
C ARG A 188 46.91 6.19 -8.84
N ARG A 189 45.68 5.69 -8.59
CA ARG A 189 45.14 4.40 -9.08
C ARG A 189 45.76 3.94 -10.41
N THR A 190 46.57 2.89 -10.32
CA THR A 190 47.09 2.12 -11.45
C THR A 190 46.34 0.80 -11.46
N THR A 191 45.76 0.47 -12.61
CA THR A 191 44.77 -0.59 -12.84
C THR A 191 45.11 -1.93 -12.17
N GLY A 192 44.44 -2.28 -11.07
CA GLY A 192 44.56 -3.58 -10.42
C GLY A 192 43.46 -3.84 -9.38
N GLU A 193 42.42 -4.59 -9.76
CA GLU A 193 41.22 -4.85 -8.94
C GLU A 193 41.55 -5.36 -7.51
N SER A 194 42.51 -6.29 -7.38
CA SER A 194 42.94 -6.83 -6.08
C SER A 194 43.61 -5.77 -5.17
N ILE A 195 44.36 -4.84 -5.76
CA ILE A 195 45.05 -3.77 -5.03
C ILE A 195 44.02 -2.75 -4.54
N ASP A 196 43.08 -2.37 -5.41
CA ASP A 196 42.03 -1.41 -5.07
C ASP A 196 41.11 -1.93 -3.96
N ILE A 197 40.72 -3.22 -4.00
CA ILE A 197 39.95 -3.87 -2.91
C ILE A 197 40.70 -3.78 -1.58
N ALA A 198 42.00 -4.09 -1.57
CA ALA A 198 42.80 -4.06 -0.35
C ALA A 198 42.94 -2.63 0.20
N ILE A 199 43.21 -1.64 -0.67
CA ILE A 199 43.34 -0.24 -0.28
C ILE A 199 42.02 0.29 0.29
N ASP A 200 40.91 0.18 -0.46
CA ASP A 200 39.63 0.74 -0.06
C ASP A 200 39.09 0.04 1.21
N THR A 201 39.26 -1.28 1.33
CA THR A 201 38.84 -2.03 2.53
C THR A 201 39.61 -1.61 3.76
N VAL A 202 40.95 -1.54 3.68
CA VAL A 202 41.77 -1.15 4.84
C VAL A 202 41.58 0.33 5.19
N LEU A 203 41.41 1.21 4.19
CA LEU A 203 41.05 2.61 4.44
C LEU A 203 39.73 2.73 5.19
N ALA A 204 38.69 1.98 4.80
CA ALA A 204 37.41 1.97 5.51
C ALA A 204 37.57 1.51 6.97
N LYS A 205 38.34 0.43 7.21
CA LYS A 205 38.66 -0.04 8.57
C LYS A 205 39.39 1.02 9.40
N LEU A 206 40.38 1.69 8.81
CA LEU A 206 41.15 2.74 9.49
C LEU A 206 40.32 3.98 9.76
N TYR A 207 39.48 4.44 8.82
CA TYR A 207 38.59 5.57 9.06
C TYR A 207 37.57 5.26 10.17
N ALA A 208 37.05 4.03 10.21
CA ALA A 208 36.20 3.59 11.30
C ALA A 208 36.94 3.60 12.65
N GLN A 209 38.18 3.10 12.69
CA GLN A 209 38.99 3.06 13.92
C GLN A 209 39.40 4.44 14.44
N PHE A 210 39.67 5.38 13.54
CA PHE A 210 40.03 6.76 13.89
C PHE A 210 38.82 7.69 14.04
N GLU A 211 37.59 7.15 13.99
CA GLU A 211 36.33 7.93 14.06
C GLU A 211 36.25 9.06 13.01
N LYS A 212 36.89 8.87 11.86
CA LYS A 212 36.90 9.80 10.70
C LYS A 212 35.66 9.58 9.83
N THR A 213 34.49 9.90 10.36
CA THR A 213 33.18 9.60 9.75
C THR A 213 32.98 10.32 8.41
N GLU A 214 33.40 11.59 8.30
CA GLU A 214 33.28 12.35 7.05
C GLU A 214 34.09 11.72 5.91
N GLU A 215 35.34 11.34 6.17
CA GLU A 215 36.16 10.66 5.16
C GLU A 215 35.67 9.25 4.83
N LEU A 216 35.09 8.54 5.81
CA LEU A 216 34.46 7.25 5.58
C LEU A 216 33.25 7.38 4.65
N TYR A 217 32.37 8.35 4.89
CA TYR A 217 31.22 8.60 4.03
C TYR A 217 31.64 9.06 2.64
N ALA A 218 32.66 9.91 2.54
CA ALA A 218 33.21 10.33 1.25
C ALA A 218 33.82 9.15 0.46
N LEU A 219 34.48 8.22 1.14
CA LEU A 219 35.01 6.99 0.54
C LEU A 219 33.87 6.12 0.01
N LEU A 220 32.84 5.90 0.83
CA LEU A 220 31.69 5.08 0.46
C LEU A 220 30.90 5.71 -0.68
N GLN A 221 30.63 7.02 -0.70
CA GLN A 221 29.88 7.66 -1.79
C GLN A 221 30.57 7.61 -3.16
N GLN A 222 31.89 7.48 -3.19
CA GLN A 222 32.67 7.35 -4.43
C GLN A 222 32.67 5.89 -4.93
N SER A 223 33.09 5.67 -6.18
CA SER A 223 33.33 4.32 -6.71
C SER A 223 34.42 3.63 -5.88
N ASN A 224 34.02 2.59 -5.14
CA ASN A 224 34.84 1.91 -4.17
C ASN A 224 34.76 0.38 -4.37
N ASP A 225 35.84 -0.31 -4.01
CA ASP A 225 35.98 -1.77 -4.13
C ASP A 225 35.96 -2.44 -2.73
N VAL A 226 35.24 -1.85 -1.76
CA VAL A 226 35.27 -2.28 -0.36
C VAL A 226 34.68 -3.68 -0.18
N SER A 227 35.39 -4.54 0.55
CA SER A 227 34.92 -5.86 0.96
C SER A 227 34.04 -5.79 2.21
N VAL A 228 32.74 -6.05 2.04
CA VAL A 228 31.73 -5.95 3.10
C VAL A 228 31.96 -6.95 4.23
N HIS A 229 32.31 -8.19 3.91
CA HIS A 229 32.56 -9.24 4.90
C HIS A 229 33.62 -8.83 5.93
N GLU A 230 34.63 -8.08 5.47
CA GLU A 230 35.75 -7.63 6.29
C GLU A 230 35.44 -6.36 7.10
N VAL A 231 34.64 -5.44 6.54
CA VAL A 231 34.34 -4.14 7.17
C VAL A 231 33.16 -4.22 8.13
N GLU A 232 32.17 -5.07 7.85
CA GLU A 232 30.96 -5.26 8.67
C GLU A 232 31.23 -5.50 10.16
N PRO A 233 32.13 -6.42 10.60
CA PRO A 233 32.37 -6.64 12.02
C PRO A 233 32.98 -5.42 12.71
N ILE A 234 33.82 -4.65 12.01
CA ILE A 234 34.50 -3.48 12.56
C ILE A 234 33.52 -2.32 12.73
N LEU A 235 32.69 -2.05 11.72
CA LEU A 235 31.65 -1.02 11.82
C LEU A 235 30.66 -1.32 12.95
N LYS A 236 30.28 -2.60 13.13
CA LYS A 236 29.44 -3.03 14.26
C LYS A 236 30.12 -2.81 15.61
N SER A 237 31.41 -3.15 15.74
CA SER A 237 32.15 -2.93 16.99
C SER A 237 32.34 -1.46 17.33
N MET A 238 32.45 -0.60 16.31
CA MET A 238 32.62 0.86 16.48
C MET A 238 31.29 1.62 16.53
N GLY A 239 30.15 0.94 16.36
CA GLY A 239 28.82 1.56 16.41
C GLY A 239 28.49 2.48 15.23
N GLN A 240 29.19 2.36 14.09
CA GLN A 240 28.97 3.18 12.89
C GLN A 240 27.98 2.49 11.95
N TYR A 241 26.70 2.58 12.26
CA TYR A 241 25.63 1.86 11.56
C TYR A 241 25.18 2.58 10.27
N ASN A 242 25.28 3.90 10.21
CA ASN A 242 24.98 4.67 8.99
C ASN A 242 25.94 4.30 7.84
N ALA A 243 27.24 4.16 8.13
CA ALA A 243 28.22 3.67 7.16
C ALA A 243 27.87 2.26 6.64
N LEU A 244 27.36 1.41 7.53
CA LEU A 244 26.92 0.05 7.19
C LEU A 244 25.69 0.06 6.28
N CYS A 245 24.71 0.94 6.56
CA CYS A 245 23.54 1.14 5.69
C CYS A 245 23.96 1.57 4.28
N MET A 246 24.82 2.59 4.16
CA MET A 246 25.32 3.07 2.86
C MET A 246 25.98 1.96 2.06
N LEU A 247 26.79 1.14 2.72
CA LEU A 247 27.51 0.04 2.09
C LEU A 247 26.58 -1.11 1.64
N TYR A 248 25.49 -1.38 2.38
CA TYR A 248 24.46 -2.33 1.93
C TYR A 248 23.59 -1.77 0.80
N GLU A 249 23.25 -0.48 0.84
CA GLU A 249 22.49 0.19 -0.23
C GLU A 249 23.23 0.13 -1.57
N GLN A 250 24.55 0.31 -1.57
CA GLN A 250 25.38 0.20 -2.78
C GLN A 250 25.38 -1.18 -3.42
N ARG A 251 25.26 -2.24 -2.61
CA ARG A 251 25.17 -3.61 -3.10
C ARG A 251 23.74 -4.06 -3.42
N GLY A 252 22.74 -3.24 -3.06
CA GLY A 252 21.32 -3.58 -3.20
C GLY A 252 20.82 -4.61 -2.16
N ASP A 253 21.53 -4.77 -1.04
CA ASP A 253 21.18 -5.69 0.05
C ASP A 253 20.12 -5.07 0.98
N ASP A 254 18.92 -4.77 0.44
CA ASP A 254 17.86 -4.04 1.15
C ASP A 254 17.41 -4.72 2.45
N LEU A 255 17.43 -6.06 2.49
CA LEU A 255 17.08 -6.84 3.69
C LEU A 255 17.97 -6.50 4.89
N LYS A 256 19.28 -6.37 4.65
CA LYS A 256 20.23 -6.08 5.72
C LYS A 256 20.11 -4.63 6.18
N VAL A 257 19.84 -3.69 5.27
CA VAL A 257 19.54 -2.29 5.63
C VAL A 257 18.33 -2.24 6.55
N LEU A 258 17.25 -2.94 6.20
CA LEU A 258 16.04 -3.01 7.02
C LEU A 258 16.29 -3.65 8.38
N ASP A 259 17.11 -4.71 8.46
CA ASP A 259 17.49 -5.31 9.74
C ASP A 259 18.32 -4.35 10.61
N VAL A 260 19.20 -3.53 10.03
CA VAL A 260 19.97 -2.51 10.77
C VAL A 260 19.05 -1.40 11.28
N LEU A 261 18.17 -0.87 10.42
CA LEU A 261 17.19 0.14 10.80
C LEU A 261 16.21 -0.39 11.86
N ALA A 262 15.83 -1.67 11.77
CA ALA A 262 14.98 -2.31 12.77
C ALA A 262 15.62 -2.30 14.15
N LYS A 263 16.90 -2.69 14.24
CA LYS A 263 17.66 -2.69 15.50
C LYS A 263 17.91 -1.30 16.06
N LEU A 264 18.08 -0.30 15.19
CA LEU A 264 18.12 1.11 15.58
C LEU A 264 16.77 1.57 16.18
N ILE A 265 15.65 1.16 15.58
CA ILE A 265 14.29 1.46 16.09
C ILE A 265 13.96 0.64 17.35
N ASP A 266 14.46 -0.59 17.45
CA ASP A 266 14.35 -1.45 18.64
C ASP A 266 15.07 -0.81 19.85
N GLY A 267 16.00 0.11 19.61
CA GLY A 267 16.87 0.71 20.61
C GLY A 267 18.04 -0.21 21.01
N GLU A 268 18.26 -1.31 20.29
CA GLU A 268 19.43 -2.18 20.49
C GLU A 268 20.71 -1.48 20.03
N TRP A 269 20.61 -0.67 18.98
CA TRP A 269 21.69 0.12 18.40
C TRP A 269 21.35 1.62 18.46
N SER A 270 22.38 2.44 18.62
CA SER A 270 22.27 3.90 18.61
C SER A 270 23.36 4.46 17.71
N ASP A 271 22.98 5.36 16.81
CA ASP A 271 23.88 6.07 15.90
C ASP A 271 23.49 7.56 15.91
N GLU A 272 24.44 8.45 16.19
CA GLU A 272 24.18 9.90 16.26
C GLU A 272 23.85 10.51 14.90
N ASP A 273 24.29 9.87 13.81
CA ASP A 273 24.07 10.35 12.45
C ASP A 273 22.66 10.01 11.93
N ILE A 274 21.98 9.03 12.52
CA ILE A 274 20.62 8.60 12.13
C ILE A 274 19.57 9.21 13.06
N LYS A 275 19.13 10.42 12.73
CA LYS A 275 18.14 11.16 13.52
C LYS A 275 16.72 10.59 13.47
N ASP A 276 16.32 9.99 12.35
CA ASP A 276 14.99 9.38 12.18
C ASP A 276 15.06 8.07 11.37
N PRO A 277 15.34 6.94 12.04
CA PRO A 277 15.42 5.63 11.39
C PRO A 277 14.06 5.15 10.88
N THR A 278 12.95 5.62 11.47
CA THR A 278 11.60 5.21 11.07
C THR A 278 11.20 5.78 9.72
N SER A 279 11.52 7.05 9.47
CA SER A 279 11.26 7.69 8.17
C SER A 279 12.13 7.08 7.07
N GLN A 280 13.40 6.77 7.35
CA GLN A 280 14.29 6.12 6.38
C GLN A 280 13.76 4.73 6.00
N LEU A 281 13.32 3.92 6.97
CA LEU A 281 12.74 2.60 6.73
C LEU A 281 11.47 2.69 5.86
N VAL A 282 10.57 3.63 6.15
CA VAL A 282 9.35 3.82 5.36
C VAL A 282 9.67 4.29 3.94
N ASN A 283 10.64 5.19 3.76
CA ASN A 283 11.06 5.67 2.45
C ASN A 283 11.65 4.54 1.59
N LEU A 284 12.55 3.73 2.16
CA LEU A 284 13.16 2.59 1.47
C LEU A 284 12.10 1.57 1.00
N LEU A 285 11.15 1.23 1.87
CA LEU A 285 10.05 0.32 1.54
C LEU A 285 9.09 0.91 0.49
N THR A 286 8.86 2.23 0.53
CA THR A 286 8.01 2.93 -0.44
C THR A 286 8.66 2.99 -1.83
N GLU A 287 9.98 3.16 -1.89
CA GLU A 287 10.75 3.22 -3.13
C GLU A 287 10.83 1.86 -3.83
N LYS A 288 11.17 0.79 -3.08
CA LYS A 288 11.35 -0.56 -3.63
C LYS A 288 10.03 -1.24 -4.01
N ARG A 289 8.92 -0.86 -3.38
CA ARG A 289 7.56 -1.40 -3.64
C ARG A 289 7.45 -2.93 -3.57
N ASP A 290 8.33 -3.59 -2.83
CA ASP A 290 8.25 -5.04 -2.61
C ASP A 290 7.15 -5.36 -1.57
N ARG A 291 6.19 -6.17 -2.00
CA ARG A 291 4.98 -6.49 -1.24
C ARG A 291 5.27 -7.35 -0.02
N ALA A 292 6.19 -8.31 -0.16
CA ALA A 292 6.52 -9.22 0.94
C ALA A 292 7.24 -8.47 2.07
N LEU A 293 8.15 -7.57 1.70
CA LEU A 293 8.86 -6.72 2.64
C LEU A 293 7.92 -5.71 3.31
N ILE A 294 7.05 -5.05 2.55
CA ILE A 294 6.05 -4.11 3.08
C ILE A 294 5.13 -4.80 4.09
N GLN A 295 4.66 -6.03 3.81
CA GLN A 295 3.80 -6.77 4.74
C GLN A 295 4.55 -7.11 6.03
N ARG A 296 5.73 -7.73 5.93
CA ARG A 296 6.51 -8.16 7.08
C ARG A 296 6.89 -6.97 7.99
N TRP A 297 7.48 -5.94 7.39
CA TRP A 297 7.93 -4.76 8.13
C TRP A 297 6.79 -3.83 8.53
N GLY A 298 5.71 -3.78 7.75
CA GLY A 298 4.49 -3.07 8.12
C GLY A 298 3.83 -3.66 9.35
N VAL A 299 3.64 -4.99 9.42
CA VAL A 299 3.10 -5.66 10.62
C VAL A 299 4.02 -5.43 11.82
N TRP A 300 5.34 -5.56 11.65
CA TRP A 300 6.28 -5.25 12.72
C TRP A 300 6.16 -3.79 13.20
N LEU A 301 6.06 -2.83 12.28
CA LEU A 301 5.95 -1.40 12.61
C LEU A 301 4.64 -1.09 13.33
N THR A 302 3.53 -1.78 13.01
CA THR A 302 2.25 -1.57 13.72
C THR A 302 2.28 -1.91 15.21
N LYS A 303 3.23 -2.75 15.66
CA LYS A 303 3.44 -3.04 17.10
C LYS A 303 4.01 -1.83 17.85
N ARG A 304 4.80 -0.99 17.18
CA ARG A 304 5.48 0.16 17.79
C ARG A 304 4.84 1.49 17.45
N ASP A 305 4.76 1.79 16.15
CA ASP A 305 4.09 2.98 15.65
C ASP A 305 2.94 2.58 14.72
N PRO A 306 1.71 2.52 15.26
CA PRO A 306 0.52 2.21 14.50
C PRO A 306 0.28 3.17 13.33
N LYS A 307 0.68 4.45 13.44
CA LYS A 307 0.40 5.45 12.41
C LYS A 307 1.26 5.22 11.18
N TYR A 308 2.56 4.99 11.36
CA TYR A 308 3.46 4.72 10.22
C TYR A 308 3.25 3.32 9.65
N GLY A 309 3.03 2.31 10.50
CA GLY A 309 2.72 0.94 10.05
C GLY A 309 1.47 0.91 9.17
N LEU A 310 0.40 1.59 9.58
CA LEU A 310 -0.82 1.70 8.79
C LEU A 310 -0.62 2.54 7.52
N LYS A 311 0.13 3.64 7.57
CA LYS A 311 0.42 4.45 6.37
C LYS A 311 1.14 3.62 5.30
N LEU A 312 2.03 2.71 5.71
CA LEU A 312 2.75 1.82 4.81
C LEU A 312 1.84 0.71 4.26
N LEU A 313 0.97 0.12 5.11
CA LEU A 313 0.05 -0.97 4.73
C LEU A 313 -1.20 -0.47 3.99
N MET A 314 -1.50 0.82 4.03
CA MET A 314 -2.61 1.48 3.33
C MET A 314 -2.08 2.43 2.23
N PRO A 315 -1.55 1.91 1.10
CA PRO A 315 -1.17 2.76 -0.03
C PRO A 315 -2.36 3.58 -0.51
N ARG A 316 -2.11 4.87 -0.80
CA ARG A 316 -3.12 5.77 -1.39
C ARG A 316 -3.43 5.43 -2.85
N ASP A 317 -2.50 4.79 -3.54
CA ASP A 317 -2.69 4.36 -4.92
C ASP A 317 -3.53 3.08 -4.95
N THR A 318 -4.84 3.25 -5.19
CA THR A 318 -5.79 2.20 -5.54
C THR A 318 -5.51 1.68 -6.95
N GLY A 319 -4.27 1.27 -7.23
CA GLY A 319 -3.96 0.51 -8.43
C GLY A 319 -4.88 -0.70 -8.53
N LYS A 320 -5.14 -1.17 -9.76
CA LYS A 320 -5.99 -2.34 -10.06
C LYS A 320 -5.38 -3.65 -9.49
N ARG A 321 -5.20 -3.74 -8.17
CA ARG A 321 -4.86 -4.97 -7.47
C ARG A 321 -6.08 -5.87 -7.57
N ARG A 322 -5.91 -7.07 -8.15
CA ARG A 322 -6.92 -8.13 -8.07
C ARG A 322 -7.28 -8.34 -6.60
N GLU A 323 -8.56 -8.24 -6.27
CA GLU A 323 -9.08 -8.55 -4.94
C GLU A 323 -8.69 -9.98 -4.60
N LYS A 324 -7.91 -10.14 -3.53
CA LYS A 324 -7.52 -11.44 -2.99
C LYS A 324 -7.95 -11.44 -1.52
N PRO A 325 -9.22 -11.76 -1.25
CA PRO A 325 -9.78 -11.63 0.09
C PRO A 325 -9.03 -12.48 1.12
N GLU A 326 -8.50 -13.64 0.73
CA GLU A 326 -7.73 -14.52 1.62
C GLU A 326 -6.42 -13.89 2.12
N GLU A 327 -5.63 -13.26 1.24
CA GLU A 327 -4.40 -12.56 1.62
C GLU A 327 -4.71 -11.36 2.52
N ASP A 328 -5.78 -10.61 2.20
CA ASP A 328 -6.18 -9.43 2.97
C ASP A 328 -6.74 -9.83 4.36
N ILE A 329 -7.42 -10.98 4.48
CA ILE A 329 -7.86 -11.56 5.76
C ILE A 329 -6.66 -12.05 6.60
N ALA A 330 -5.72 -12.78 6.00
CA ALA A 330 -4.53 -13.25 6.70
C ALA A 330 -3.68 -12.09 7.23
N LEU A 331 -3.53 -11.03 6.43
CA LEU A 331 -2.83 -9.81 6.85
C LEU A 331 -3.61 -9.08 7.96
N LEU A 332 -4.93 -8.99 7.86
CA LEU A 332 -5.78 -8.43 8.91
C LEU A 332 -5.58 -9.17 10.23
N GLU A 333 -5.52 -10.50 10.22
CA GLU A 333 -5.29 -11.33 11.41
C GLU A 333 -3.92 -11.06 12.03
N GLN A 334 -2.87 -10.96 11.22
CA GLN A 334 -1.53 -10.58 11.69
C GLN A 334 -1.49 -9.17 12.30
N ILE A 335 -2.20 -8.20 11.70
CA ILE A 335 -2.28 -6.84 12.23
C ILE A 335 -3.10 -6.83 13.52
N GLN A 336 -4.21 -7.58 13.61
CA GLN A 336 -5.02 -7.66 14.82
C GLN A 336 -4.26 -8.28 16.00
N GLU A 337 -3.47 -9.33 15.73
CA GLU A 337 -2.59 -9.95 16.73
C GLU A 337 -1.51 -8.96 17.19
N ALA A 338 -0.96 -8.16 16.28
CA ALA A 338 0.02 -7.13 16.59
C ALA A 338 -0.58 -5.94 17.36
N ASN A 339 -1.70 -5.41 16.90
CA ASN A 339 -2.40 -4.27 17.48
C ASN A 339 -3.90 -4.26 17.07
N PRO A 340 -4.84 -4.45 18.02
CA PRO A 340 -6.27 -4.55 17.70
C PRO A 340 -6.87 -3.24 17.16
N VAL A 341 -6.34 -2.08 17.57
CA VAL A 341 -6.81 -0.77 17.10
C VAL A 341 -6.34 -0.53 15.67
N ALA A 342 -5.10 -0.92 15.34
CA ALA A 342 -4.62 -0.85 13.97
C ALA A 342 -5.41 -1.82 13.05
N GLY A 343 -5.75 -3.00 13.56
CA GLY A 343 -6.56 -3.97 12.84
C GLY A 343 -7.96 -3.45 12.47
N THR A 344 -8.63 -2.73 13.38
CA THR A 344 -9.94 -2.13 13.06
C THR A 344 -9.83 -1.01 12.02
N GLN A 345 -8.78 -0.18 12.09
CA GLN A 345 -8.52 0.86 11.08
C GLN A 345 -8.19 0.27 9.71
N TYR A 346 -7.42 -0.82 9.67
CA TYR A 346 -7.13 -1.56 8.44
C TYR A 346 -8.40 -2.20 7.86
N LEU A 347 -9.28 -2.75 8.70
CA LEU A 347 -10.58 -3.28 8.28
C LEU A 347 -11.50 -2.20 7.70
N GLU A 348 -11.57 -1.02 8.34
CA GLU A 348 -12.28 0.15 7.81
C GLU A 348 -11.71 0.53 6.42
N TYR A 349 -10.39 0.54 6.25
CA TYR A 349 -9.74 0.78 4.96
C TYR A 349 -10.10 -0.24 3.87
N LEU A 350 -10.08 -1.53 4.20
CA LEU A 350 -10.42 -2.62 3.26
C LEU A 350 -11.86 -2.53 2.74
N VAL A 351 -12.81 -2.20 3.63
CA VAL A 351 -14.23 -2.10 3.27
C VAL A 351 -14.54 -0.79 2.56
N LEU A 352 -14.02 0.34 3.04
CA LEU A 352 -14.41 1.66 2.56
C LEU A 352 -13.56 2.13 1.38
N GLN A 353 -12.24 2.15 1.53
CA GLN A 353 -11.35 2.71 0.51
C GLN A 353 -11.10 1.71 -0.62
N ARG A 354 -10.90 0.43 -0.29
CA ARG A 354 -10.72 -0.63 -1.31
C ARG A 354 -12.03 -1.19 -1.86
N ARG A 355 -13.18 -0.90 -1.24
CA ARG A 355 -14.53 -1.32 -1.67
C ARG A 355 -14.64 -2.83 -1.89
N THR A 356 -14.01 -3.62 -1.03
CA THR A 356 -13.99 -5.08 -1.16
C THR A 356 -15.41 -5.65 -1.07
N SER A 357 -15.76 -6.59 -1.95
CA SER A 357 -17.09 -7.22 -1.98
C SER A 357 -17.22 -8.46 -1.07
N SER A 358 -16.23 -8.71 -0.21
CA SER A 358 -16.17 -9.91 0.64
C SER A 358 -17.19 -9.85 1.78
N ARG A 359 -18.12 -10.82 1.82
CA ARG A 359 -19.12 -10.95 2.90
C ARG A 359 -18.50 -11.06 4.28
N GLU A 360 -17.38 -11.77 4.40
CA GLU A 360 -16.67 -11.99 5.67
C GLU A 360 -16.10 -10.68 6.24
N LEU A 361 -15.49 -9.84 5.40
CA LEU A 361 -14.91 -8.57 5.86
C LEU A 361 -16.00 -7.58 6.29
N HIS A 362 -17.11 -7.51 5.55
CA HIS A 362 -18.28 -6.70 5.94
C HIS A 362 -18.90 -7.21 7.23
N MET A 363 -18.98 -8.53 7.42
CA MET A 363 -19.43 -9.15 8.67
C MET A 363 -18.53 -8.79 9.85
N ARG A 364 -17.21 -8.98 9.72
CA ARG A 364 -16.24 -8.64 10.78
C ARG A 364 -16.33 -7.15 11.15
N LEU A 365 -16.51 -6.26 10.17
CA LEU A 365 -16.66 -4.83 10.43
C LEU A 365 -17.99 -4.53 11.15
N ALA A 366 -19.09 -5.12 10.69
CA ALA A 366 -20.40 -4.97 11.33
C ALA A 366 -20.38 -5.41 12.79
N LEU A 367 -19.82 -6.60 13.08
CA LEU A 367 -19.69 -7.10 14.45
C LEU A 367 -18.74 -6.25 15.29
N SER A 368 -17.60 -5.78 14.75
CA SER A 368 -16.69 -4.87 15.46
C SER A 368 -17.39 -3.58 15.87
N CYS A 369 -18.11 -2.97 14.92
CA CYS A 369 -18.94 -1.79 15.14
C CYS A 369 -19.99 -2.02 16.25
N VAL A 370 -20.77 -3.10 16.15
CA VAL A 370 -21.81 -3.44 17.13
C VAL A 370 -21.20 -3.71 18.50
N ASN A 371 -20.12 -4.50 18.59
CA ASN A 371 -19.45 -4.79 19.85
C ASN A 371 -18.87 -3.52 20.50
N GLN A 372 -18.38 -2.57 19.71
CA GLN A 372 -17.93 -1.28 20.23
C GLN A 372 -19.10 -0.49 20.86
N VAL A 373 -20.25 -0.44 20.20
CA VAL A 373 -21.47 0.19 20.76
C VAL A 373 -21.94 -0.51 22.03
N LEU A 374 -21.98 -1.85 22.03
CA LEU A 374 -22.35 -2.64 23.19
C LEU A 374 -21.36 -2.43 24.35
N SER A 375 -20.06 -2.22 24.06
CA SER A 375 -19.06 -1.91 25.09
C SER A 375 -19.33 -0.57 25.78
N PHE A 376 -19.75 0.46 25.02
CA PHE A 376 -20.14 1.75 25.58
C PHE A 376 -21.47 1.68 26.34
N LEU A 377 -22.38 0.79 25.94
CA LEU A 377 -23.65 0.56 26.65
C LEU A 377 -23.49 -0.16 27.99
N LYS A 378 -22.34 -0.76 28.29
CA LYS A 378 -22.03 -1.26 29.63
C LYS A 378 -21.89 -0.12 30.65
N ASP A 379 -21.57 1.09 30.18
CA ASP A 379 -21.60 2.28 31.02
C ASP A 379 -23.05 2.75 31.22
N GLU A 380 -23.52 2.69 32.46
CA GLU A 380 -24.89 3.04 32.82
C GLU A 380 -25.22 4.52 32.54
N SER A 381 -24.23 5.41 32.50
CA SER A 381 -24.42 6.82 32.17
C SER A 381 -24.83 6.99 30.70
N VAL A 382 -24.12 6.30 29.79
CA VAL A 382 -24.40 6.28 28.35
C VAL A 382 -25.75 5.63 28.08
N ALA A 383 -26.02 4.50 28.73
CA ALA A 383 -27.29 3.80 28.60
C ALA A 383 -28.47 4.67 29.06
N LYS A 384 -28.35 5.36 30.21
CA LYS A 384 -29.38 6.31 30.69
C LYS A 384 -29.58 7.48 29.74
N LEU A 385 -28.49 8.06 29.22
CA LEU A 385 -28.57 9.16 28.24
C LEU A 385 -29.35 8.74 27.00
N TRP A 386 -29.05 7.58 26.42
CA TRP A 386 -29.70 7.11 25.20
C TRP A 386 -31.16 6.74 25.43
N ARG A 387 -31.49 6.11 26.58
CA ARG A 387 -32.88 5.87 26.98
C ARG A 387 -33.65 7.19 27.13
N ALA A 388 -33.07 8.17 27.82
CA ALA A 388 -33.70 9.48 28.02
C ALA A 388 -33.96 10.20 26.69
N LYS A 389 -33.02 10.11 25.72
CA LYS A 389 -33.20 10.67 24.38
C LYS A 389 -34.30 9.97 23.59
N ALA A 390 -34.37 8.64 23.63
CA ALA A 390 -35.44 7.88 22.98
C ALA A 390 -36.82 8.22 23.59
N SER A 391 -36.91 8.30 24.93
CA SER A 391 -38.15 8.68 25.62
C SER A 391 -38.55 10.13 25.37
N SER A 392 -37.59 11.07 25.35
CA SER A 392 -37.85 12.47 25.03
C SER A 392 -38.38 12.64 23.61
N TYR A 393 -37.81 11.91 22.65
CA TYR A 393 -38.28 11.93 21.26
C TYR A 393 -39.68 11.32 21.14
N SER A 394 -39.92 10.17 21.79
CA SER A 394 -41.21 9.48 21.72
C SER A 394 -42.36 10.30 22.33
N SER A 395 -42.05 11.13 23.33
CA SER A 395 -43.04 11.94 24.07
C SER A 395 -43.39 13.27 23.40
N SER A 396 -42.53 13.75 22.49
CA SER A 396 -42.68 15.06 21.84
C SER A 396 -42.96 14.90 20.35
N ARG A 397 -43.68 15.85 19.75
CA ARG A 397 -43.87 15.84 18.29
C ARG A 397 -42.62 16.44 17.63
N HIS A 398 -42.02 15.69 16.72
CA HIS A 398 -40.86 16.11 15.93
C HIS A 398 -41.15 15.92 14.44
N ASP A 399 -40.66 16.86 13.62
CA ASP A 399 -40.78 16.83 12.16
C ASP A 399 -39.58 16.13 11.48
N ASN A 400 -38.51 15.87 12.25
CA ASN A 400 -37.28 15.23 11.77
C ASN A 400 -37.17 13.81 12.31
N SER A 401 -36.52 12.92 11.57
CA SER A 401 -36.27 11.53 11.99
C SER A 401 -35.54 11.43 13.34
N PHE A 402 -35.78 10.32 14.06
CA PHE A 402 -35.09 10.02 15.32
C PHE A 402 -33.57 10.04 15.15
N LEU A 403 -33.06 9.55 14.01
CA LEU A 403 -31.64 9.57 13.69
C LEU A 403 -31.08 11.01 13.62
N SER A 404 -31.78 11.92 12.94
CA SER A 404 -31.39 13.35 12.85
C SER A 404 -31.51 14.06 14.20
N TYR A 405 -32.55 13.75 14.98
CA TYR A 405 -32.71 14.27 16.34
C TYR A 405 -31.58 13.79 17.26
N PHE A 406 -31.22 12.50 17.19
CA PHE A 406 -30.13 11.94 17.97
C PHE A 406 -28.80 12.59 17.60
N ALA A 407 -28.50 12.73 16.30
CA ALA A 407 -27.28 13.35 15.82
C ALA A 407 -27.15 14.83 16.23
N SER A 408 -28.23 15.60 16.24
CA SER A 408 -28.19 17.04 16.59
C SER A 408 -28.20 17.31 18.11
N THR A 409 -28.88 16.49 18.90
CA THR A 409 -29.11 16.79 20.33
C THR A 409 -28.18 16.06 21.29
N THR A 410 -27.37 15.11 20.80
CA THR A 410 -26.35 14.44 21.62
C THR A 410 -24.99 15.16 21.48
N PRO A 411 -24.29 15.45 22.59
CA PRO A 411 -22.95 16.02 22.55
C PRO A 411 -21.99 15.14 21.75
N ASP A 412 -21.07 15.77 21.02
CA ASP A 412 -20.04 15.03 20.28
C ASP A 412 -19.13 14.27 21.25
N SER A 413 -19.01 12.96 21.02
CA SER A 413 -18.46 11.98 21.95
C SER A 413 -18.16 10.69 21.21
N GLU A 414 -17.22 9.89 21.71
CA GLU A 414 -16.83 8.63 21.05
C GLU A 414 -18.01 7.65 20.91
N HIS A 415 -18.86 7.55 21.94
CA HIS A 415 -20.03 6.68 21.92
C HIS A 415 -21.10 7.15 20.89
N LYS A 416 -21.26 8.46 20.67
CA LYS A 416 -22.15 9.00 19.64
C LYS A 416 -21.62 8.65 18.25
N ARG A 417 -20.32 8.89 18.03
CA ARG A 417 -19.65 8.60 16.76
C ARG A 417 -19.73 7.12 16.42
N ALA A 418 -19.49 6.25 17.40
CA ALA A 418 -19.63 4.80 17.24
C ALA A 418 -21.05 4.41 16.83
N ARG A 419 -22.09 4.86 17.54
CA ARG A 419 -23.49 4.54 17.21
C ARG A 419 -23.91 5.02 15.82
N LEU A 420 -23.50 6.23 15.43
CA LEU A 420 -23.84 6.75 14.11
C LEU A 420 -23.08 6.00 12.99
N LYS A 421 -21.80 5.66 13.20
CA LYS A 421 -21.05 4.77 12.30
C LYS A 421 -21.75 3.42 12.13
N THR A 422 -22.21 2.80 13.23
CA THR A 422 -22.89 1.50 13.15
C THR A 422 -24.20 1.59 12.39
N ILE A 423 -25.01 2.62 12.65
CA ILE A 423 -26.27 2.82 11.92
C ILE A 423 -26.03 2.98 10.43
N LEU A 424 -25.05 3.79 10.03
CA LEU A 424 -24.70 3.99 8.62
C LEU A 424 -24.22 2.70 7.95
N LEU A 425 -23.40 1.90 8.65
CA LEU A 425 -22.92 0.61 8.15
C LEU A 425 -24.06 -0.38 7.94
N LEU A 426 -24.92 -0.54 8.94
CA LEU A 426 -26.02 -1.51 8.90
C LEU A 426 -27.08 -1.12 7.87
N ALA A 427 -27.35 0.18 7.70
CA ALA A 427 -28.29 0.66 6.71
C ALA A 427 -27.73 0.54 5.27
N GLY A 428 -26.46 0.91 5.07
CA GLY A 428 -25.88 1.04 3.74
C GLY A 428 -25.24 -0.23 3.18
N SER A 429 -24.65 -1.10 4.01
CA SER A 429 -24.11 -2.38 3.52
C SER A 429 -25.21 -3.43 3.36
N SER A 430 -25.14 -4.21 2.28
CA SER A 430 -25.98 -5.40 2.05
C SER A 430 -25.17 -6.69 2.09
N LEU A 431 -23.87 -6.61 2.41
CA LEU A 431 -22.91 -7.71 2.32
C LEU A 431 -22.60 -8.36 3.67
N TYR A 432 -23.36 -8.06 4.74
CA TYR A 432 -23.23 -8.76 6.03
C TYR A 432 -24.44 -9.67 6.26
N ASP A 433 -24.33 -10.65 7.17
CA ASP A 433 -25.47 -11.47 7.57
C ASP A 433 -26.29 -10.75 8.66
N PRO A 434 -27.53 -10.31 8.36
CA PRO A 434 -28.31 -9.54 9.33
C PRO A 434 -28.84 -10.40 10.48
N GLU A 435 -28.96 -11.72 10.35
CA GLU A 435 -29.45 -12.58 11.42
C GLU A 435 -28.47 -12.64 12.60
N ALA A 436 -27.19 -12.89 12.33
CA ALA A 436 -26.15 -12.90 13.35
C ALA A 436 -26.01 -11.54 14.07
N VAL A 437 -26.15 -10.43 13.33
CA VAL A 437 -26.14 -9.08 13.91
C VAL A 437 -27.38 -8.85 14.79
N ARG A 438 -28.55 -9.35 14.37
CA ARG A 438 -29.80 -9.25 15.16
C ARG A 438 -29.66 -9.93 16.52
N GLU A 439 -29.15 -11.15 16.56
CA GLU A 439 -28.95 -11.90 17.81
C GLU A 439 -28.07 -11.13 18.78
N ARG A 440 -27.00 -10.51 18.26
CA ARG A 440 -26.08 -9.72 19.07
C ARG A 440 -26.70 -8.42 19.61
N ILE A 441 -27.52 -7.75 18.80
CA ILE A 441 -28.21 -6.50 19.20
C ILE A 441 -29.39 -6.79 20.15
N ALA A 442 -30.03 -7.95 20.05
CA ALA A 442 -31.19 -8.33 20.84
C ALA A 442 -30.95 -8.21 22.36
N GLU A 443 -29.73 -8.47 22.83
CA GLU A 443 -29.31 -8.28 24.23
C GLU A 443 -29.59 -6.85 24.76
N CYS A 444 -29.45 -5.84 23.88
CA CYS A 444 -29.67 -4.42 24.18
C CYS A 444 -30.85 -3.83 23.41
N GLY A 445 -31.78 -4.68 22.95
CA GLY A 445 -32.86 -4.29 22.04
C GLY A 445 -33.78 -3.16 22.55
N LYS A 446 -33.89 -3.01 23.88
CA LYS A 446 -34.67 -1.91 24.50
C LYS A 446 -34.10 -0.52 24.21
N ILE A 447 -32.79 -0.40 23.97
CA ILE A 447 -32.08 0.87 23.74
C ILE A 447 -31.80 1.07 22.24
N LEU A 448 -31.46 -0.01 21.54
CA LEU A 448 -31.05 -0.02 20.14
C LEU A 448 -32.23 -0.31 19.19
N LYS A 449 -33.37 0.34 19.42
CA LYS A 449 -34.60 0.10 18.66
C LYS A 449 -34.48 0.46 17.18
N LEU A 450 -33.80 1.57 16.85
CA LEU A 450 -33.61 1.98 15.46
C LEU A 450 -32.75 0.97 14.70
N GLU A 451 -31.67 0.51 15.33
CA GLU A 451 -30.77 -0.49 14.78
C GLU A 451 -31.50 -1.82 14.55
N LEU A 452 -32.33 -2.26 15.50
CA LEU A 452 -33.19 -3.44 15.32
C LEU A 452 -34.17 -3.27 14.16
N ALA A 453 -34.81 -2.12 14.03
CA ALA A 453 -35.72 -1.86 12.91
C ALA A 453 -34.99 -1.92 11.57
N ILE A 454 -33.75 -1.42 11.49
CA ILE A 454 -32.92 -1.49 10.27
C ILE A 454 -32.65 -2.96 9.91
N ILE A 455 -32.26 -3.77 10.89
CA ILE A 455 -31.96 -5.18 10.68
C ILE A 455 -33.21 -5.99 10.31
N ASP A 456 -34.33 -5.79 11.02
CA ASP A 456 -35.60 -6.45 10.70
C ASP A 456 -36.08 -6.06 9.30
N GLY A 457 -35.82 -4.82 8.87
CA GLY A 457 -36.07 -4.39 7.50
C GLY A 457 -35.21 -5.11 6.46
N LYS A 458 -33.91 -5.30 6.72
CA LYS A 458 -33.02 -6.08 5.84
C LYS A 458 -33.37 -7.57 5.80
N LEU A 459 -33.98 -8.12 6.86
CA LEU A 459 -34.47 -9.50 6.93
C LEU A 459 -35.85 -9.71 6.28
N GLY A 460 -36.48 -8.66 5.74
CA GLY A 460 -37.84 -8.74 5.21
C GLY A 460 -38.94 -8.84 6.27
N ARG A 461 -38.61 -8.67 7.56
CA ARG A 461 -39.56 -8.64 8.68
C ARG A 461 -40.19 -7.25 8.79
N HIS A 462 -40.88 -6.85 7.72
CA HIS A 462 -41.40 -5.50 7.52
C HIS A 462 -42.37 -5.05 8.62
N ARG A 463 -43.28 -5.93 9.05
CA ARG A 463 -44.23 -5.66 10.13
C ARG A 463 -43.52 -5.34 11.45
N SER A 464 -42.55 -6.16 11.86
CA SER A 464 -41.77 -5.91 13.08
C SER A 464 -40.98 -4.59 13.01
N ALA A 465 -40.36 -4.29 11.86
CA ALA A 465 -39.64 -3.03 11.67
C ALA A 465 -40.58 -1.81 11.81
N LEU A 466 -41.78 -1.86 11.22
CA LEU A 466 -42.77 -0.79 11.30
C LEU A 466 -43.39 -0.67 12.70
N GLU A 467 -43.65 -1.77 13.39
CA GLU A 467 -44.09 -1.78 14.79
C GLU A 467 -43.05 -1.11 15.69
N ILE A 468 -41.75 -1.39 15.50
CA ILE A 468 -40.68 -0.74 16.27
C ILE A 468 -40.64 0.77 15.99
N LEU A 469 -40.74 1.19 14.73
CA LEU A 469 -40.72 2.61 14.38
C LEU A 469 -41.94 3.37 14.93
N VAL A 470 -43.13 2.79 14.82
CA VAL A 470 -44.40 3.45 15.16
C VAL A 470 -44.72 3.35 16.66
N ASN A 471 -44.63 2.17 17.26
CA ASN A 471 -45.08 1.93 18.64
C ASN A 471 -44.02 2.37 19.64
N ASP A 472 -42.77 2.16 19.24
CA ASP A 472 -41.66 2.02 20.17
C ASP A 472 -40.74 3.25 20.14
N LEU A 473 -40.59 3.88 18.97
CA LEU A 473 -39.87 5.14 18.74
C LEU A 473 -40.79 6.33 18.43
N ASN A 474 -42.06 6.07 18.07
CA ASN A 474 -43.01 7.08 17.59
C ASN A 474 -42.48 7.93 16.41
N ASP A 475 -41.67 7.32 15.54
CA ASP A 475 -41.05 7.99 14.40
C ASP A 475 -41.84 7.76 13.10
N SER A 476 -42.88 8.57 12.90
CA SER A 476 -43.69 8.52 11.67
C SER A 476 -42.88 8.88 10.43
N THR A 477 -41.86 9.74 10.56
CA THR A 477 -41.07 10.21 9.42
C THR A 477 -40.19 9.10 8.86
N SER A 478 -39.54 8.32 9.73
CA SER A 478 -38.75 7.16 9.33
C SER A 478 -39.63 6.00 8.84
N ALA A 479 -40.83 5.82 9.41
CA ALA A 479 -41.79 4.80 8.95
C ALA A 479 -42.33 5.09 7.54
N GLU A 480 -42.66 6.35 7.25
CA GLU A 480 -43.03 6.76 5.90
C GLU A 480 -41.85 6.65 4.92
N ALA A 481 -40.66 7.10 5.34
CA ALA A 481 -39.44 6.96 4.55
C ALA A 481 -39.16 5.49 4.19
N TYR A 482 -39.28 4.58 5.14
CA TYR A 482 -39.14 3.14 4.95
C TYR A 482 -40.06 2.57 3.87
N CYS A 483 -41.33 2.98 3.88
CA CYS A 483 -42.30 2.56 2.85
C CYS A 483 -41.94 3.13 1.48
N THR A 484 -41.53 4.41 1.42
CA THR A 484 -41.17 5.06 0.14
C THR A 484 -39.86 4.57 -0.46
N LEU A 485 -38.92 4.10 0.36
CA LEU A 485 -37.62 3.59 -0.05
C LEU A 485 -37.58 2.06 -0.22
N GLY A 486 -38.72 1.38 0.00
CA GLY A 486 -38.83 -0.06 -0.25
C GLY A 486 -38.10 -0.94 0.77
N GLY A 487 -38.04 -0.52 2.03
CA GLY A 487 -37.43 -1.29 3.11
C GLY A 487 -36.14 -0.70 3.69
N ASP A 488 -35.69 0.46 3.20
CA ASP A 488 -34.55 1.18 3.78
C ASP A 488 -35.02 2.32 4.70
N ILE A 489 -34.60 2.29 5.98
CA ILE A 489 -35.01 3.29 6.98
C ILE A 489 -34.26 4.60 6.83
N VAL A 490 -33.00 4.57 6.40
CA VAL A 490 -32.12 5.74 6.35
C VAL A 490 -32.03 6.28 4.92
N PRO A 491 -32.66 7.43 4.61
CA PRO A 491 -32.53 8.03 3.29
C PRO A 491 -31.08 8.50 3.03
N PRO A 492 -30.61 8.44 1.77
CA PRO A 492 -29.25 8.85 1.41
C PRO A 492 -28.94 10.31 1.77
N LYS A 493 -29.94 11.21 1.66
CA LYS A 493 -29.80 12.62 2.05
C LYS A 493 -29.54 12.80 3.55
N VAL A 494 -30.22 12.01 4.39
CA VAL A 494 -30.06 12.04 5.84
C VAL A 494 -28.69 11.47 6.21
N ALA A 495 -28.27 10.38 5.58
CA ALA A 495 -26.93 9.82 5.75
C ALA A 495 -25.84 10.85 5.40
N GLN A 496 -25.99 11.58 4.28
CA GLN A 496 -25.02 12.59 3.84
C GLN A 496 -24.91 13.78 4.81
N ALA A 497 -26.03 14.26 5.35
CA ALA A 497 -26.03 15.34 6.35
C ALA A 497 -25.27 14.92 7.62
N ILE A 498 -25.56 13.73 8.14
CA ILE A 498 -24.90 13.18 9.33
C ILE A 498 -23.40 12.97 9.09
N ALA A 499 -23.02 12.44 7.92
CA ALA A 499 -21.63 12.29 7.56
C ALA A 499 -20.88 13.62 7.42
N GLY A 500 -21.59 14.71 7.08
CA GLY A 500 -21.05 16.08 7.06
C GLY A 500 -20.56 16.50 8.44
N ASP A 501 -21.42 16.28 9.44
CA ASP A 501 -21.16 16.69 10.82
C ASP A 501 -20.05 15.88 11.50
N LEU A 502 -19.82 14.63 11.06
CA LEU A 502 -18.89 13.68 11.67
C LEU A 502 -17.60 13.44 10.87
N GLY A 503 -17.45 14.04 9.69
CA GLY A 503 -16.33 13.79 8.79
C GLY A 503 -16.31 12.38 8.17
N LEU A 504 -17.47 11.72 8.06
CA LEU A 504 -17.62 10.34 7.56
C LEU A 504 -18.02 10.28 6.08
N GLN A 505 -17.55 11.22 5.26
CA GLN A 505 -17.97 11.33 3.85
C GLN A 505 -17.63 10.07 3.04
N ASP A 506 -16.50 9.43 3.34
CA ASP A 506 -16.06 8.20 2.67
C ASP A 506 -17.05 7.05 2.92
N TRP A 507 -17.62 6.96 4.12
CA TRP A 507 -18.61 5.95 4.48
C TRP A 507 -19.87 6.06 3.61
N VAL A 508 -20.41 7.26 3.48
CA VAL A 508 -21.66 7.47 2.76
C VAL A 508 -21.48 7.34 1.25
N THR A 509 -20.35 7.82 0.72
CA THR A 509 -19.99 7.68 -0.70
C THR A 509 -19.95 6.20 -1.11
N VAL A 510 -19.36 5.36 -0.27
CA VAL A 510 -19.15 3.93 -0.55
C VAL A 510 -20.42 3.11 -0.29
N LEU A 511 -21.05 3.31 0.86
CA LEU A 511 -22.18 2.48 1.29
C LEU A 511 -23.49 2.84 0.59
N PHE A 512 -23.70 4.11 0.26
CA PHE A 512 -24.94 4.58 -0.39
C PHE A 512 -24.75 4.94 -1.87
N GLY A 513 -23.56 4.74 -2.44
CA GLY A 513 -23.27 5.00 -3.85
C GLY A 513 -23.37 6.46 -4.28
N LEU A 514 -23.21 7.40 -3.34
CA LEU A 514 -23.34 8.84 -3.58
C LEU A 514 -22.03 9.44 -4.12
N SER A 515 -22.13 10.49 -4.93
CA SER A 515 -20.94 11.25 -5.37
C SER A 515 -20.41 12.14 -4.22
N PRO A 516 -19.08 12.29 -4.07
CA PRO A 516 -18.52 13.12 -3.02
C PRO A 516 -18.92 14.59 -3.22
N PRO A 517 -19.11 15.37 -2.13
CA PRO A 517 -19.40 16.79 -2.23
C PRO A 517 -18.19 17.50 -2.85
N THR A 518 -18.33 17.97 -4.09
CA THR A 518 -17.32 18.81 -4.74
C THR A 518 -17.17 20.10 -3.92
N LYS A 519 -16.08 20.22 -3.14
CA LYS A 519 -15.63 21.53 -2.65
C LYS A 519 -15.23 22.34 -3.87
N GLY A 520 -16.05 23.31 -4.26
CA GLY A 520 -15.76 24.25 -5.33
C GLY A 520 -14.53 25.07 -4.97
N VAL A 521 -13.38 24.71 -5.54
CA VAL A 521 -12.26 25.63 -5.72
C VAL A 521 -12.54 26.35 -7.04
N ASN A 522 -12.75 27.66 -6.95
CA ASN A 522 -13.06 28.62 -8.01
C ASN A 522 -14.49 28.60 -8.56
N GLY A 523 -15.21 29.70 -8.29
CA GLY A 523 -16.60 29.94 -8.68
C GLY A 523 -16.84 29.96 -10.19
N LYS A 524 -17.03 28.78 -10.75
CA LYS A 524 -17.83 28.55 -11.96
C LYS A 524 -18.74 27.36 -11.69
N GLY A 525 -20.04 27.63 -11.61
CA GLY A 525 -21.05 26.59 -11.40
C GLY A 525 -21.00 25.57 -12.52
N ALA A 526 -20.56 24.35 -12.19
CA ALA A 526 -20.75 23.19 -13.04
C ALA A 526 -22.24 22.82 -12.97
N GLY A 527 -22.89 22.75 -14.14
CA GLY A 527 -24.30 22.42 -14.27
C GLY A 527 -24.63 21.04 -13.66
N PRO A 528 -25.92 20.79 -13.37
CA PRO A 528 -26.36 19.55 -12.74
C PRO A 528 -26.10 18.36 -13.68
N THR A 529 -25.05 17.58 -13.42
CA THR A 529 -24.89 16.26 -14.01
C THR A 529 -25.99 15.33 -13.48
N PRO A 530 -26.55 14.45 -14.32
CA PRO A 530 -27.79 13.77 -14.03
C PRO A 530 -27.61 12.82 -12.85
N VAL A 531 -28.42 13.03 -11.82
CA VAL A 531 -28.62 12.08 -10.73
C VAL A 531 -29.07 10.77 -11.37
N THR A 532 -28.22 9.75 -11.36
CA THR A 532 -28.63 8.38 -11.70
C THR A 532 -29.82 8.07 -10.81
N ARG A 533 -31.01 7.96 -11.42
CA ARG A 533 -32.27 7.74 -10.71
C ARG A 533 -32.07 6.61 -9.71
N LEU A 534 -32.32 6.90 -8.43
CA LEU A 534 -32.52 5.88 -7.39
C LEU A 534 -33.37 4.75 -7.99
N LYS A 535 -32.98 3.48 -7.74
CA LYS A 535 -33.79 2.31 -8.10
C LYS A 535 -35.24 2.64 -7.82
N THR A 536 -36.05 2.70 -8.86
CA THR A 536 -37.49 2.89 -8.73
C THR A 536 -37.98 1.72 -7.90
N VAL A 537 -38.37 2.03 -6.66
CA VAL A 537 -38.91 1.05 -5.71
C VAL A 537 -40.04 0.30 -6.41
N ASN A 538 -40.10 -1.02 -6.24
CA ASN A 538 -41.21 -1.79 -6.78
C ASN A 538 -42.51 -1.21 -6.21
N GLU A 539 -43.36 -0.66 -7.08
CA GLU A 539 -44.61 -0.02 -6.65
C GLU A 539 -45.53 -1.02 -5.94
N GLU A 540 -45.41 -2.32 -6.20
CA GLU A 540 -46.12 -3.39 -5.48
C GLU A 540 -45.65 -3.47 -4.02
N LEU A 541 -44.35 -3.62 -3.79
CA LEU A 541 -43.76 -3.69 -2.45
C LEU A 541 -44.06 -2.43 -1.65
N LYS A 542 -44.03 -1.25 -2.28
CA LYS A 542 -44.41 0.00 -1.64
C LYS A 542 -45.88 0.01 -1.20
N LYS A 543 -46.81 -0.53 -2.00
CA LYS A 543 -48.23 -0.67 -1.62
C LYS A 543 -48.38 -1.62 -0.43
N GLU A 544 -47.68 -2.75 -0.45
CA GLU A 544 -47.68 -3.72 0.65
C GLU A 544 -47.16 -3.09 1.95
N LEU A 545 -46.02 -2.39 1.90
CA LEU A 545 -45.46 -1.69 3.06
C LEU A 545 -46.40 -0.60 3.60
N LEU A 546 -47.04 0.17 2.71
CA LEU A 546 -48.02 1.18 3.11
C LEU A 546 -49.27 0.57 3.76
N LYS A 547 -49.70 -0.61 3.29
CA LYS A 547 -50.79 -1.37 3.91
C LYS A 547 -50.41 -1.84 5.31
N ILE A 548 -49.23 -2.42 5.48
CA ILE A 548 -48.71 -2.84 6.80
C ILE A 548 -48.58 -1.63 7.74
N LEU A 549 -48.07 -0.49 7.25
CA LEU A 549 -47.98 0.73 8.04
C LEU A 549 -49.36 1.24 8.47
N LEU A 550 -50.36 1.17 7.59
CA LEU A 550 -51.73 1.53 7.93
C LEU A 550 -52.29 0.60 9.01
N GLU A 551 -52.12 -0.72 8.88
CA GLU A 551 -52.49 -1.70 9.90
C GLU A 551 -51.87 -1.35 11.26
N VAL A 552 -50.56 -1.11 11.30
CA VAL A 552 -49.85 -0.74 12.54
C VAL A 552 -50.33 0.59 13.11
N TYR A 553 -50.67 1.59 12.28
CA TYR A 553 -51.25 2.84 12.79
C TYR A 553 -52.66 2.66 13.37
N MET A 554 -53.46 1.76 12.80
CA MET A 554 -54.82 1.47 13.26
C MET A 554 -54.82 0.70 14.59
N ASP A 555 -53.87 -0.20 14.80
CA ASP A 555 -53.72 -0.96 16.06
C ASP A 555 -53.41 -0.05 17.28
N VAL A 556 -52.84 1.14 17.05
CA VAL A 556 -52.30 2.03 18.10
C VAL A 556 -53.17 3.28 18.32
N GLU A 557 -54.37 3.31 17.74
CA GLU A 557 -55.33 4.42 17.82
C GLU A 557 -54.77 5.80 17.39
N LYS A 558 -53.70 5.83 16.57
CA LYS A 558 -53.09 7.07 16.05
C LYS A 558 -53.88 7.66 14.85
N SER A 559 -55.14 7.99 15.13
CA SER A 559 -56.15 8.43 14.17
C SER A 559 -55.70 9.59 13.27
N ASP A 560 -54.95 10.57 13.82
CA ASP A 560 -54.50 11.74 13.08
C ASP A 560 -53.44 11.41 12.02
N ARG A 561 -52.48 10.53 12.35
CA ARG A 561 -51.40 10.15 11.44
C ARG A 561 -51.88 9.16 10.38
N ALA A 562 -52.78 8.24 10.75
CA ALA A 562 -53.48 7.39 9.78
C ALA A 562 -54.26 8.24 8.75
N ALA A 563 -54.97 9.28 9.20
CA ALA A 563 -55.67 10.21 8.31
C ALA A 563 -54.71 10.98 7.37
N GLN A 564 -53.56 11.45 7.90
CA GLN A 564 -52.55 12.14 7.10
C GLN A 564 -51.93 11.21 6.04
N LEU A 565 -51.58 9.98 6.41
CA LEU A 565 -51.03 8.99 5.50
C LEU A 565 -52.04 8.66 4.39
N LEU A 566 -53.30 8.40 4.75
CA LEU A 566 -54.37 8.14 3.78
C LEU A 566 -54.56 9.29 2.80
N ASN A 567 -54.51 10.53 3.28
CA ASN A 567 -54.62 11.70 2.43
C ASN A 567 -53.39 11.93 1.54
N ALA A 568 -52.18 11.64 2.02
CA ALA A 568 -50.94 11.82 1.27
C ALA A 568 -50.72 10.70 0.23
N GLN A 569 -51.02 9.45 0.59
CA GLN A 569 -50.73 8.25 -0.20
C GLN A 569 -51.98 7.62 -0.83
N ALA A 570 -53.05 8.40 -1.03
CA ALA A 570 -54.30 7.96 -1.64
C ALA A 570 -54.16 7.26 -3.00
N VAL A 571 -53.04 7.48 -3.69
CA VAL A 571 -52.72 6.89 -5.00
C VAL A 571 -52.22 5.44 -4.87
N ASN A 572 -51.67 5.06 -3.71
CA ASN A 572 -50.99 3.79 -3.51
C ASN A 572 -51.78 2.84 -2.61
N LEU A 573 -53.02 3.18 -2.24
CA LEU A 573 -53.86 2.38 -1.36
C LEU A 573 -55.16 2.04 -2.08
N ASP A 574 -55.60 0.79 -1.97
CA ASP A 574 -56.90 0.36 -2.49
C ASP A 574 -58.02 0.70 -1.51
N ILE A 575 -59.17 1.11 -2.06
CA ILE A 575 -60.34 1.58 -1.30
C ILE A 575 -60.90 0.44 -0.44
N LEU A 576 -61.00 -0.77 -1.01
CA LEU A 576 -61.63 -1.92 -0.34
C LEU A 576 -60.77 -2.39 0.85
N ASP A 577 -59.46 -2.49 0.65
CA ASP A 577 -58.51 -2.84 1.69
C ASP A 577 -58.55 -1.82 2.85
N VAL A 578 -58.54 -0.52 2.53
CA VAL A 578 -58.59 0.53 3.56
C VAL A 578 -59.89 0.48 4.36
N ILE A 579 -61.05 0.31 3.71
CA ILE A 579 -62.35 0.26 4.41
C ILE A 579 -62.41 -0.93 5.37
N SER A 580 -61.83 -2.08 5.00
CA SER A 580 -61.79 -3.26 5.87
C SER A 580 -60.94 -3.07 7.14
N LEU A 581 -59.94 -2.19 7.07
CA LEU A 581 -58.99 -1.89 8.15
C LEU A 581 -59.45 -0.76 9.08
N VAL A 582 -60.49 -0.02 8.71
CA VAL A 582 -60.97 1.14 9.46
C VAL A 582 -61.82 0.72 10.67
N PRO A 583 -61.46 1.15 11.90
CA PRO A 583 -62.29 0.94 13.08
C PRO A 583 -63.68 1.58 12.96
N ALA A 584 -64.71 0.90 13.46
CA ALA A 584 -66.12 1.35 13.36
C ALA A 584 -66.41 2.69 14.07
N ASN A 585 -65.53 3.12 14.99
CA ASN A 585 -65.63 4.37 15.74
C ASN A 585 -64.96 5.56 15.03
N TRP A 586 -64.38 5.37 13.83
CA TRP A 586 -63.62 6.42 13.16
C TRP A 586 -64.52 7.41 12.40
N PRO A 587 -64.38 8.74 12.62
CA PRO A 587 -65.24 9.72 11.97
C PRO A 587 -64.96 9.81 10.47
N VAL A 588 -66.01 9.61 9.67
CA VAL A 588 -65.99 9.62 8.19
C VAL A 588 -65.36 10.92 7.63
N ASN A 589 -65.46 12.03 8.35
CA ASN A 589 -64.88 13.32 7.97
C ASN A 589 -63.37 13.28 7.71
N LEU A 590 -62.62 12.40 8.40
CA LEU A 590 -61.18 12.24 8.22
C LEU A 590 -60.84 11.46 6.93
N MET A 591 -61.79 10.69 6.41
CA MET A 591 -61.67 9.89 5.18
C MET A 591 -62.17 10.61 3.93
N THR A 592 -62.97 11.68 4.07
CA THR A 592 -63.68 12.30 2.95
C THR A 592 -62.74 12.71 1.81
N SER A 593 -61.57 13.27 2.12
CA SER A 593 -60.57 13.63 1.11
C SER A 593 -59.92 12.43 0.42
N PHE A 594 -59.65 11.34 1.16
CA PHE A 594 -59.14 10.09 0.59
C PHE A 594 -60.19 9.44 -0.32
N LEU A 595 -61.42 9.27 0.16
CA LEU A 595 -62.53 8.69 -0.60
C LEU A 595 -62.86 9.51 -1.84
N ALA A 596 -62.97 10.84 -1.72
CA ALA A 596 -63.24 11.70 -2.86
C ALA A 596 -62.13 11.62 -3.93
N ARG A 597 -60.85 11.56 -3.50
CA ARG A 597 -59.72 11.47 -4.44
C ARG A 597 -59.63 10.09 -5.10
N SER A 598 -59.81 9.03 -4.33
CA SER A 598 -59.77 7.65 -4.82
C SER A 598 -60.94 7.36 -5.77
N PHE A 599 -62.19 7.71 -5.41
CA PHE A 599 -63.33 7.55 -6.31
C PHE A 599 -63.21 8.39 -7.59
N ARG A 600 -62.77 9.65 -7.50
CA ARG A 600 -62.52 10.48 -8.70
C ARG A 600 -61.48 9.86 -9.60
N ARG A 601 -60.42 9.28 -9.03
CA ARG A 601 -59.39 8.59 -9.81
C ARG A 601 -59.95 7.35 -10.48
N THR A 602 -60.69 6.50 -9.77
CA THR A 602 -61.31 5.31 -10.36
C THR A 602 -62.25 5.69 -11.51
N LEU A 603 -63.06 6.73 -11.34
CA LEU A 603 -63.90 7.27 -12.42
C LEU A 603 -63.08 7.84 -13.58
N HIS A 604 -61.98 8.56 -13.30
CA HIS A 604 -61.09 9.08 -14.33
C HIS A 604 -60.47 7.96 -15.15
N ILE A 605 -59.92 6.92 -14.51
CA ILE A 605 -59.36 5.75 -15.17
C ILE A 605 -60.42 5.06 -16.03
N GLN A 606 -61.65 4.94 -15.52
CA GLN A 606 -62.76 4.36 -16.28
C GLN A 606 -63.12 5.20 -17.51
N HIS A 607 -63.15 6.54 -17.38
CA HIS A 607 -63.47 7.45 -18.47
C HIS A 607 -62.35 7.49 -19.52
N GLU A 608 -61.10 7.56 -19.07
CA GLU A 608 -59.91 7.49 -19.91
C GLU A 608 -59.86 6.16 -20.66
N GLY A 609 -60.12 5.04 -19.98
CA GLY A 609 -60.24 3.74 -20.60
C GLY A 609 -61.37 3.67 -21.65
N LYS A 610 -62.52 4.31 -21.39
CA LYS A 610 -63.60 4.44 -22.39
C LYS A 610 -63.18 5.27 -23.60
N ILE A 611 -62.46 6.38 -23.39
CA ILE A 611 -61.96 7.24 -24.47
C ILE A 611 -60.95 6.46 -25.31
N VAL A 612 -59.95 5.84 -24.68
CA VAL A 612 -58.95 5.01 -25.37
C VAL A 612 -59.64 3.87 -26.14
N LYS A 613 -60.61 3.18 -25.53
CA LYS A 613 -61.41 2.15 -26.20
C LYS A 613 -62.17 2.68 -27.41
N ASN A 614 -62.75 3.87 -27.31
CA ASN A 614 -63.51 4.47 -28.42
C ASN A 614 -62.58 4.98 -29.53
N ILE A 615 -61.41 5.54 -29.18
CA ILE A 615 -60.39 5.95 -30.16
C ILE A 615 -59.83 4.72 -30.86
N SER A 616 -59.47 3.66 -30.12
CA SER A 616 -58.98 2.43 -30.72
C SER A 616 -60.05 1.74 -31.57
N ALA A 617 -61.32 1.77 -31.16
CA ALA A 617 -62.43 1.31 -31.99
C ALA A 617 -62.58 2.14 -33.28
N GLY A 618 -62.40 3.47 -33.21
CA GLY A 618 -62.43 4.36 -34.37
C GLY A 618 -61.26 4.14 -35.32
N GLN A 619 -60.03 4.01 -34.79
CA GLN A 619 -58.85 3.65 -35.57
C GLN A 619 -59.00 2.28 -36.22
N ASN A 620 -59.54 1.30 -35.49
CA ASN A 620 -59.81 -0.02 -36.04
C ASN A 620 -60.88 0.03 -37.15
N LEU A 621 -61.86 0.95 -37.04
CA LEU A 621 -62.84 1.18 -38.10
C LEU A 621 -62.22 1.86 -39.32
N GLU A 622 -61.34 2.84 -39.13
CA GLU A 622 -60.61 3.51 -40.22
C GLU A 622 -59.68 2.54 -40.96
N VAL A 623 -58.97 1.69 -40.22
CA VAL A 623 -58.19 0.60 -40.79
C VAL A 623 -59.10 -0.35 -41.54
N LYS A 624 -60.25 -0.75 -40.95
CA LYS A 624 -61.23 -1.64 -41.61
C LYS A 624 -61.80 -1.04 -42.90
N ASP A 625 -62.04 0.27 -42.95
CA ASP A 625 -62.54 0.97 -44.15
C ASP A 625 -61.48 1.02 -45.25
N ARG A 626 -60.24 1.35 -44.90
CA ARG A 626 -59.10 1.32 -45.83
C ARG A 626 -58.81 -0.08 -46.36
N THR A 627 -58.86 -1.10 -45.49
CA THR A 627 -58.65 -2.48 -45.93
C THR A 627 -59.84 -3.00 -46.71
N TRP A 628 -61.05 -2.47 -46.51
CA TRP A 628 -62.23 -2.88 -47.25
C TRP A 628 -62.15 -2.52 -48.74
N ASP A 629 -61.60 -1.36 -49.11
CA ASP A 629 -61.40 -1.04 -50.53
C ASP A 629 -60.43 -2.03 -51.21
N VAL A 630 -59.33 -2.40 -50.54
CA VAL A 630 -58.38 -3.41 -51.02
C VAL A 630 -59.06 -4.78 -51.12
N LEU A 631 -59.79 -5.20 -50.09
CA LEU A 631 -60.58 -6.44 -50.06
C LEU A 631 -61.64 -6.50 -51.16
N ARG A 632 -62.26 -5.36 -51.49
CA ARG A 632 -63.26 -5.27 -52.55
C ARG A 632 -62.61 -5.43 -53.92
N GLU A 633 -61.43 -4.84 -54.15
CA GLU A 633 -60.69 -4.97 -55.42
C GLU A 633 -60.21 -6.40 -55.68
N GLU A 634 -59.84 -7.13 -54.63
CA GLU A 634 -59.44 -8.54 -54.69
C GLU A 634 -60.63 -9.49 -54.96
N GLY A 635 -61.86 -9.03 -54.73
CA GLY A 635 -63.10 -9.79 -54.94
C GLY A 635 -63.42 -10.74 -53.76
N ALA A 636 -64.71 -11.09 -53.62
CA ALA A 636 -65.15 -12.06 -52.61
C ALA A 636 -65.04 -13.48 -53.17
N ILE A 637 -64.40 -14.39 -52.44
CA ILE A 637 -64.50 -15.83 -52.70
C ILE A 637 -65.87 -16.26 -52.17
N ILE A 638 -66.80 -16.58 -53.07
CA ILE A 638 -68.07 -17.20 -52.69
C ILE A 638 -67.77 -18.69 -52.52
N GLU A 639 -67.75 -19.18 -51.28
CA GLU A 639 -67.91 -20.62 -51.04
C GLU A 639 -69.34 -20.99 -51.44
N GLU A 640 -69.50 -21.60 -52.62
CA GLU A 640 -70.73 -22.31 -52.96
C GLU A 640 -70.80 -23.56 -52.07
N GLU A 641 -71.93 -23.75 -51.37
CA GLU A 641 -72.19 -24.96 -50.58
C GLU A 641 -71.99 -26.19 -51.48
N LEU A 642 -70.96 -26.98 -51.18
CA LEU A 642 -70.79 -28.29 -51.79
C LEU A 642 -71.98 -29.16 -51.39
N VAL A 643 -72.75 -29.57 -52.38
CA VAL A 643 -73.79 -30.58 -52.26
C VAL A 643 -73.11 -31.87 -51.79
N ASP A 644 -73.51 -32.34 -50.61
CA ASP A 644 -73.14 -33.65 -50.07
C ASP A 644 -73.59 -34.75 -51.04
N ASP A 645 -72.66 -35.30 -51.81
CA ASP A 645 -72.80 -36.60 -52.44
C ASP A 645 -71.71 -37.52 -51.87
N ASP A 646 -72.20 -38.50 -51.11
CA ASP A 646 -71.48 -39.61 -50.50
C ASP A 646 -70.62 -40.36 -51.54
N ASP A 647 -69.31 -40.50 -51.29
CA ASP A 647 -68.63 -41.81 -51.37
C ASP A 647 -67.20 -41.75 -50.82
N GLU A 648 -66.87 -42.84 -50.15
CA GLU A 648 -65.72 -43.14 -49.30
C GLU A 648 -64.34 -42.88 -49.93
N THR A 649 -63.40 -42.29 -49.19
CA THR A 649 -62.13 -42.94 -48.75
C THR A 649 -61.25 -41.97 -47.95
N GLU A 650 -60.80 -42.44 -46.79
CA GLU A 650 -59.91 -41.76 -45.85
C GLU A 650 -58.52 -41.55 -46.44
N ASP A 651 -58.06 -40.30 -46.51
CA ASP A 651 -56.65 -39.96 -46.32
C ASP A 651 -56.55 -38.56 -45.69
N GLU A 652 -55.74 -38.47 -44.64
CA GLU A 652 -55.55 -37.33 -43.76
C GLU A 652 -55.06 -36.07 -44.49
N ALA A 653 -55.99 -35.24 -44.92
CA ALA A 653 -55.81 -33.80 -45.07
C ALA A 653 -57.12 -33.12 -44.65
N GLY A 654 -57.33 -32.99 -43.34
CA GLY A 654 -58.41 -32.16 -42.81
C GLY A 654 -58.35 -30.75 -43.43
N PRO A 655 -59.51 -30.13 -43.69
CA PRO A 655 -59.61 -28.95 -44.53
C PRO A 655 -58.72 -27.86 -43.95
N ARG A 656 -57.79 -27.35 -44.77
CA ARG A 656 -57.08 -26.11 -44.45
C ARG A 656 -58.18 -25.04 -44.34
N SER A 657 -58.62 -24.75 -43.12
CA SER A 657 -59.39 -23.55 -42.85
C SER A 657 -58.55 -22.41 -43.39
N PHE A 658 -59.00 -21.83 -44.49
CA PHE A 658 -58.31 -20.71 -45.09
C PHE A 658 -58.41 -19.57 -44.09
N ASP A 659 -57.32 -19.33 -43.35
CA ASP A 659 -57.26 -18.24 -42.38
C ASP A 659 -57.21 -16.94 -43.17
N GLU A 660 -58.39 -16.36 -43.44
CA GLU A 660 -58.55 -15.10 -44.15
C GLU A 660 -57.66 -14.00 -43.56
N LYS A 661 -57.34 -14.04 -42.26
CA LYS A 661 -56.41 -13.08 -41.63
C LYS A 661 -54.96 -13.25 -42.06
N GLY A 662 -54.52 -14.48 -42.32
CA GLY A 662 -53.14 -14.77 -42.73
C GLY A 662 -52.82 -14.18 -44.10
N ALA A 663 -53.68 -14.45 -45.09
CA ALA A 663 -53.52 -13.95 -46.46
C ALA A 663 -53.66 -12.43 -46.57
N LEU A 664 -54.56 -11.81 -45.78
CA LEU A 664 -54.71 -10.35 -45.73
C LEU A 664 -53.51 -9.65 -45.06
N SER A 665 -52.87 -10.30 -44.08
CA SER A 665 -51.73 -9.70 -43.37
C SER A 665 -50.51 -9.51 -44.27
N GLU A 666 -50.28 -10.44 -45.21
CA GLU A 666 -49.11 -10.43 -46.08
C GLU A 666 -49.18 -9.31 -47.13
N HIS A 667 -50.40 -8.94 -47.57
CA HIS A 667 -50.62 -7.92 -48.59
C HIS A 667 -50.91 -6.52 -48.03
N VAL A 668 -51.60 -6.38 -46.88
CA VAL A 668 -51.82 -5.06 -46.24
C VAL A 668 -50.52 -4.45 -45.73
N ALA A 669 -49.53 -5.28 -45.35
CA ALA A 669 -48.21 -4.83 -44.93
C ALA A 669 -47.43 -4.05 -46.02
N MET A 670 -47.77 -4.20 -47.30
CA MET A 670 -47.05 -3.52 -48.39
C MET A 670 -47.53 -2.08 -48.66
N GLN A 671 -48.64 -1.60 -48.08
CA GLN A 671 -49.23 -0.29 -48.46
C GLN A 671 -49.31 0.77 -47.34
N ILE A 672 -48.74 0.55 -46.14
CA ILE A 672 -48.64 1.59 -45.10
C ILE A 672 -47.25 2.27 -45.15
N VAL A 673 -47.23 3.56 -45.49
CA VAL A 673 -46.08 4.48 -45.65
C VAL A 673 -45.23 4.59 -44.35
N PRO A 674 -43.89 4.81 -44.44
CA PRO A 674 -42.98 4.59 -43.32
C PRO A 674 -42.99 5.74 -42.31
N GLY A 675 -43.15 5.40 -41.04
CA GLY A 675 -43.00 6.35 -39.93
C GLY A 675 -43.97 6.12 -38.78
N LEU A 676 -43.91 4.95 -38.14
CA LEU A 676 -44.49 4.70 -36.80
C LEU A 676 -43.59 3.65 -36.10
N ASP A 677 -43.09 4.01 -34.92
CA ASP A 677 -42.09 3.28 -34.13
C ASP A 677 -42.49 1.81 -33.85
N ASP A 678 -41.51 0.92 -33.99
CA ASP A 678 -41.52 -0.54 -33.73
C ASP A 678 -41.91 -0.99 -32.30
N SER A 679 -42.33 -0.07 -31.43
CA SER A 679 -42.62 -0.35 -30.02
C SER A 679 -44.06 -0.81 -29.75
N LEU A 680 -44.99 -0.67 -30.71
CA LEU A 680 -46.40 -1.05 -30.53
C LEU A 680 -46.74 -2.46 -31.07
N LEU A 681 -45.87 -3.07 -31.88
CA LEU A 681 -46.05 -4.44 -32.41
C LEU A 681 -45.85 -5.53 -31.35
N GLN A 682 -45.06 -5.28 -30.30
CA GLN A 682 -44.85 -6.25 -29.21
C GLN A 682 -46.03 -6.35 -28.22
N VAL A 683 -46.90 -5.34 -28.15
CA VAL A 683 -48.04 -5.34 -27.20
C VAL A 683 -49.20 -6.21 -27.71
N ALA A 684 -49.34 -6.37 -29.04
CA ALA A 684 -50.40 -7.19 -29.63
C ALA A 684 -50.13 -8.71 -29.54
N GLN A 685 -48.86 -9.14 -29.46
CA GLN A 685 -48.49 -10.56 -29.37
C GLN A 685 -48.61 -11.14 -27.94
N HIS A 686 -48.61 -10.31 -26.89
CA HIS A 686 -48.76 -10.78 -25.51
C HIS A 686 -50.22 -10.87 -25.02
N ALA A 687 -51.18 -10.31 -25.75
CA ALA A 687 -52.60 -10.31 -25.35
C ALA A 687 -53.38 -11.57 -25.80
N SER A 688 -52.84 -12.42 -26.67
CA SER A 688 -53.52 -13.63 -27.16
C SER A 688 -53.11 -14.93 -26.45
N ALA A 689 -52.25 -14.88 -25.42
CA ALA A 689 -51.72 -16.06 -24.75
C ALA A 689 -52.21 -16.24 -23.29
N GLY A 690 -53.24 -15.49 -22.85
CA GLY A 690 -53.66 -15.42 -21.45
C GLY A 690 -55.15 -15.63 -21.18
N HIS A 691 -55.90 -16.27 -22.09
CA HIS A 691 -57.32 -16.58 -21.86
C HIS A 691 -57.78 -17.88 -22.54
N GLU A 692 -57.12 -18.99 -22.22
CA GLU A 692 -57.74 -20.31 -22.27
C GLU A 692 -57.63 -20.93 -20.87
N GLY A 693 -58.75 -20.94 -20.15
CA GLY A 693 -58.76 -21.40 -18.77
C GLY A 693 -60.09 -21.18 -18.05
N GLY A 694 -61.14 -21.83 -18.55
CA GLY A 694 -62.24 -22.32 -17.70
C GLY A 694 -63.39 -21.36 -17.41
N ILE A 695 -64.40 -21.37 -18.27
CA ILE A 695 -65.82 -21.30 -17.85
C ILE A 695 -66.59 -22.23 -18.79
N ASP A 696 -66.66 -23.51 -18.40
CA ASP A 696 -67.80 -24.38 -18.69
C ASP A 696 -68.36 -24.84 -17.34
N ASP A 697 -69.67 -25.01 -17.29
CA ASP A 697 -70.57 -25.34 -16.17
C ASP A 697 -71.05 -24.17 -15.30
N LEU A 698 -72.20 -23.62 -15.68
CA LEU A 698 -73.47 -23.84 -14.95
C LEU A 698 -74.65 -23.27 -15.74
N SER A 699 -75.46 -24.21 -16.26
CA SER A 699 -76.91 -24.09 -16.35
C SER A 699 -77.55 -23.75 -15.00
#